data_AF-A0A7X4F6C9-F1
#
_entry.id   AF-A0A7X4F6C9-F1
#
_cell.length_a   1.000
_cell.length_b   1.000
_cell.length_c   1.000
_cell.angle_alpha   90.00
_cell.angle_beta   90.00
_cell.angle_gamma   90.00
#
_symmetry.space_group_name_H-M   'P 1'
#
loop_
_entity.id
_entity.type
_entity.pdbx_description
1 polymer ?
#
loop_
_entity_poly.entity_id
_entity_poly.type
_entity_poly.pdbx_seq_one_letter_code
_entity_poly.pdbx_strand_id
1 'polypeptide(L)'
;MRKSQTRKRWLVPLLWRWLPLLLIWLLATAADRAWLAADQAIPAWDQADYLNSAVDHGRALGLLPGGEWPGWRDFLLLSPKIPPLASLVHGTVMAVAGEGPDQASWALALWHGLLLLSLDGWGRQLHSPRLAILALVLAAIAPRLVSLRVNFTLDLALTAVTTAALWQLWRWQRPAPHGGHWVAAMLAASGLAAALLVKQSAVPVLAAPYLWAVVTGVGQRQRRRQLLAGTALVLTLLLPWLHQNWITTIGGTHRAVVVSGANEGDPPVFSTASLLYYPQLWWRQLGSVSCIGALLGLGLALWRGLRTRHFSTIPQIPQPSLPAGWGWLLGCTVSGWLLTTMSPNKDARYIAPVLALLILWLSLGWLVLLSALQNWLGRWRAFVLLAVSMALATGHSTVGRVAAIHRAAGSGEPPVVSLVTFLRQHTGHAPTTLLMAPGSADLNEHTGTYYGRLNGGQLLVRSLGDSPAHHPLVLNQAEWVALATGDQGHHRENVRRLSHRIRKDGRFQRVRQWPWSRGRSVELWQRRPDAARGTPFVRQFVVLAQGLAHGPQGLARFMEQIGPHHQLDGHLLYQQQVEAWANRRLAQHPQATDALWSLAALKILRQDAGAADHWLARLEAVLPDNPWPTTWRAAVLLIDWKPWAAREVAHAHPRFQDEPLLKTVGELAAVAAGDLTHLPALHASWPRALEQVNGAL
;
A
#
# COMPACT_ATOMS: atom_id res chain seq x y z
N MET A 1 -23.30 -43.47 -27.17
CA MET A 1 -23.97 -42.16 -26.97
C MET A 1 -24.58 -41.92 -25.57
N ARG A 2 -24.14 -42.58 -24.47
CA ARG A 2 -24.71 -42.36 -23.10
C ARG A 2 -23.86 -41.51 -22.13
N LYS A 3 -22.65 -41.07 -22.52
CA LYS A 3 -21.76 -40.24 -21.67
C LYS A 3 -21.96 -38.72 -21.80
N SER A 4 -22.71 -38.22 -22.78
CA SER A 4 -22.92 -36.76 -22.96
C SER A 4 -24.15 -36.19 -22.23
N GLN A 5 -25.16 -37.01 -21.92
CA GLN A 5 -26.37 -36.56 -21.22
C GLN A 5 -26.17 -36.36 -19.71
N THR A 6 -25.27 -37.10 -19.07
CA THR A 6 -24.97 -36.94 -17.63
C THR A 6 -24.20 -35.65 -17.34
N ARG A 7 -23.25 -35.24 -18.20
CA ARG A 7 -22.55 -33.94 -18.03
C ARG A 7 -23.49 -32.73 -18.13
N LYS A 8 -24.49 -32.75 -19.02
CA LYS A 8 -25.46 -31.64 -19.16
C LYS A 8 -26.36 -31.45 -17.92
N ARG A 9 -26.67 -32.51 -17.16
CA ARG A 9 -27.52 -32.44 -15.94
C ARG A 9 -26.86 -31.77 -14.73
N TRP A 10 -25.53 -31.79 -14.62
CA TRP A 10 -24.79 -31.14 -13.54
C TRP A 10 -24.39 -29.69 -13.84
N LEU A 11 -24.29 -29.33 -15.12
CA LEU A 11 -23.88 -27.99 -15.54
C LEU A 11 -24.99 -26.94 -15.34
N VAL A 12 -26.25 -27.30 -15.56
CA VAL A 12 -27.38 -26.36 -15.43
C VAL A 12 -27.53 -25.83 -13.99
N PRO A 13 -27.58 -26.67 -12.93
CA PRO A 13 -27.67 -26.18 -11.54
C PRO A 13 -26.46 -25.33 -11.11
N LEU A 14 -25.28 -25.64 -11.65
CA LEU A 14 -24.04 -24.93 -11.35
C LEU A 14 -24.04 -23.52 -11.97
N LEU A 15 -24.50 -23.38 -13.22
CA LEU A 15 -24.63 -22.09 -13.89
C LEU A 15 -25.66 -21.18 -13.19
N TRP A 16 -26.82 -21.73 -12.82
CA TRP A 16 -27.85 -20.99 -12.08
C TRP A 16 -27.38 -20.53 -10.69
N ARG A 17 -26.45 -21.25 -10.06
CA ARG A 17 -25.85 -20.85 -8.78
C ARG A 17 -25.04 -19.55 -8.91
N TRP A 18 -24.24 -19.43 -9.97
CA TRP A 18 -23.31 -18.32 -10.17
C TRP A 18 -23.92 -17.13 -10.92
N LEU A 19 -25.06 -17.34 -11.60
CA LEU A 19 -25.73 -16.31 -12.39
C LEU A 19 -26.00 -15.00 -11.61
N PRO A 20 -26.52 -15.00 -10.37
CA PRO A 20 -26.75 -13.75 -9.64
C PRO A 20 -25.46 -12.97 -9.37
N LEU A 21 -24.38 -13.68 -9.02
CA LEU A 21 -23.07 -13.07 -8.80
C LEU A 21 -22.56 -12.44 -10.09
N LEU A 22 -22.59 -13.18 -11.20
CA LEU A 22 -22.13 -12.69 -12.49
C LEU A 22 -22.92 -11.46 -12.94
N LEU A 23 -24.26 -11.49 -12.85
CA LEU A 23 -25.12 -10.37 -13.24
C LEU A 23 -24.86 -9.14 -12.38
N ILE A 24 -24.80 -9.29 -11.05
CA ILE A 24 -24.54 -8.17 -10.14
C ILE A 24 -23.15 -7.58 -10.42
N TRP A 25 -22.14 -8.43 -10.63
CA TRP A 25 -20.79 -8.00 -10.95
C TRP A 25 -20.71 -7.25 -12.28
N LEU A 26 -21.37 -7.75 -13.34
CA LEU A 26 -21.40 -7.10 -14.64
C LEU A 26 -22.14 -5.76 -14.61
N LEU A 27 -23.31 -5.70 -13.95
CA LEU A 27 -24.08 -4.46 -13.79
C LEU A 27 -23.31 -3.41 -12.99
N ALA A 28 -22.70 -3.84 -11.89
CA ALA A 28 -21.81 -3.02 -11.09
C ALA A 28 -20.66 -2.46 -11.94
N THR A 29 -19.97 -3.32 -12.68
CA THR A 29 -18.84 -2.92 -13.53
C THR A 29 -19.29 -1.99 -14.65
N ALA A 30 -20.42 -2.23 -15.29
CA ALA A 30 -20.98 -1.34 -16.31
C ALA A 30 -21.32 0.04 -15.75
N ALA A 31 -21.89 0.11 -14.53
CA ALA A 31 -22.14 1.36 -13.85
C ALA A 31 -20.84 2.11 -13.51
N ASP A 32 -19.78 1.39 -13.08
CA ASP A 32 -18.46 1.98 -12.83
C ASP A 32 -17.84 2.52 -14.12
N ARG A 33 -17.97 1.82 -15.25
CA ARG A 33 -17.48 2.29 -16.55
C ARG A 33 -18.22 3.52 -17.04
N ALA A 34 -19.54 3.54 -16.93
CA ALA A 34 -20.35 4.72 -17.26
C ALA A 34 -19.99 5.92 -16.36
N TRP A 35 -19.72 5.66 -15.08
CA TRP A 35 -19.26 6.69 -14.13
C TRP A 35 -17.92 7.29 -14.52
N LEU A 36 -16.89 6.45 -14.71
CA LEU A 36 -15.53 6.90 -15.04
C LEU A 36 -15.51 7.68 -16.36
N ALA A 37 -16.25 7.19 -17.36
CA ALA A 37 -16.41 7.88 -18.64
C ALA A 37 -16.99 9.29 -18.48
N ALA A 38 -17.85 9.54 -17.49
CA ALA A 38 -18.46 10.83 -17.23
C ALA A 38 -17.62 11.75 -16.30
N ASP A 39 -16.94 11.19 -15.30
CA ASP A 39 -16.21 11.96 -14.28
C ASP A 39 -14.88 12.53 -14.81
N GLN A 40 -14.14 11.77 -15.62
CA GLN A 40 -12.84 12.16 -16.23
C GLN A 40 -11.84 12.77 -15.23
N ALA A 41 -12.01 12.47 -13.94
CA ALA A 41 -11.15 12.99 -12.89
C ALA A 41 -9.77 12.32 -12.94
N ILE A 42 -8.72 13.12 -12.79
CA ILE A 42 -7.35 12.59 -12.77
C ILE A 42 -7.02 11.97 -11.40
N PRO A 43 -6.25 10.87 -11.38
CA PRO A 43 -5.79 10.27 -10.13
C PRO A 43 -4.84 11.24 -9.41
N ALA A 44 -5.04 11.41 -8.11
CA ALA A 44 -4.24 12.32 -7.28
C ALA A 44 -3.55 11.56 -6.14
N TRP A 45 -2.33 11.99 -5.79
CA TRP A 45 -1.54 11.49 -4.64
C TRP A 45 -1.47 9.95 -4.63
N ASP A 46 -2.00 9.31 -3.59
CA ASP A 46 -2.05 7.85 -3.41
C ASP A 46 -2.51 7.10 -4.67
N GLN A 47 -3.51 7.61 -5.39
CA GLN A 47 -4.01 6.93 -6.59
C GLN A 47 -2.94 6.87 -7.68
N ALA A 48 -2.25 7.99 -7.90
CA ALA A 48 -1.16 8.06 -8.87
C ALA A 48 0.05 7.25 -8.42
N ASP A 49 0.33 7.16 -7.12
CA ASP A 49 1.38 6.30 -6.58
C ASP A 49 1.12 4.82 -6.82
N TYR A 50 -0.11 4.36 -6.59
CA TYR A 50 -0.47 2.97 -6.87
C TYR A 50 -0.46 2.65 -8.36
N LEU A 51 -0.83 3.61 -9.21
CA LEU A 51 -0.72 3.47 -10.66
C LEU A 51 0.75 3.41 -11.11
N ASN A 52 1.62 4.29 -10.58
CA ASN A 52 3.07 4.25 -10.83
C ASN A 52 3.66 2.90 -10.43
N SER A 53 3.30 2.41 -9.24
CA SER A 53 3.73 1.09 -8.76
C SER A 53 3.25 -0.04 -9.69
N ALA A 54 2.01 0.02 -10.19
CA ALA A 54 1.50 -0.94 -11.16
C ALA A 54 2.29 -0.91 -12.48
N VAL A 55 2.64 0.28 -12.98
CA VAL A 55 3.49 0.44 -14.17
C VAL A 55 4.88 -0.16 -13.94
N ASP A 56 5.50 0.09 -12.78
CA ASP A 56 6.80 -0.49 -12.41
C ASP A 56 6.77 -2.03 -12.47
N HIS A 57 5.75 -2.65 -11.87
CA HIS A 57 5.65 -4.12 -11.85
C HIS A 57 5.25 -4.70 -13.21
N GLY A 58 4.37 -4.04 -13.96
CA GLY A 58 4.01 -4.45 -15.32
C GLY A 58 5.20 -4.40 -16.27
N ARG A 59 6.05 -3.37 -16.17
CA ARG A 59 7.32 -3.27 -16.91
C ARG A 59 8.32 -4.33 -16.48
N ALA A 60 8.50 -4.54 -15.18
CA ALA A 60 9.44 -5.55 -14.69
C ALA A 60 9.05 -6.99 -15.07
N LEU A 61 7.76 -7.25 -15.30
CA LEU A 61 7.29 -8.52 -15.86
C LEU A 61 7.42 -8.61 -17.39
N GLY A 62 7.92 -7.56 -18.06
CA GLY A 62 8.00 -7.46 -19.51
C GLY A 62 6.63 -7.35 -20.20
N LEU A 63 5.57 -7.01 -19.45
CA LEU A 63 4.20 -6.93 -19.96
C LEU A 63 3.84 -5.54 -20.51
N LEU A 64 4.54 -4.50 -20.04
CA LEU A 64 4.35 -3.11 -20.47
C LEU A 64 5.59 -2.59 -21.23
N PRO A 65 5.41 -1.63 -22.16
CA PRO A 65 6.51 -1.05 -22.92
C PRO A 65 7.59 -0.40 -22.04
N GLY A 66 8.85 -0.49 -22.49
CA GLY A 66 10.00 0.07 -21.79
C GLY A 66 10.41 -0.73 -20.54
N GLY A 67 9.98 -1.99 -20.43
CA GLY A 67 10.29 -2.88 -19.33
C GLY A 67 10.97 -4.17 -19.77
N GLU A 68 11.87 -4.66 -18.93
CA GLU A 68 12.49 -5.98 -19.02
C GLU A 68 12.63 -6.57 -17.61
N TRP A 69 12.89 -7.87 -17.52
CA TRP A 69 13.07 -8.55 -16.23
C TRP A 69 14.36 -8.07 -15.53
N PRO A 70 14.26 -7.38 -14.37
CA PRO A 70 15.44 -6.81 -13.71
C PRO A 70 16.16 -7.81 -12.78
N GLY A 71 15.66 -9.04 -12.65
CA GLY A 71 16.10 -9.99 -11.64
C GLY A 71 15.27 -9.91 -10.35
N TRP A 72 15.32 -10.99 -9.56
CA TRP A 72 14.46 -11.14 -8.37
C TRP A 72 14.67 -10.05 -7.31
N ARG A 73 15.92 -9.65 -7.06
CA ARG A 73 16.22 -8.64 -6.04
C ARG A 73 15.62 -7.29 -6.42
N ASP A 74 15.94 -6.79 -7.61
CA ASP A 74 15.50 -5.47 -8.06
C ASP A 74 13.98 -5.45 -8.27
N PHE A 75 13.38 -6.58 -8.65
CA PHE A 75 11.93 -6.75 -8.67
C PHE A 75 11.28 -6.60 -7.28
N LEU A 76 11.84 -7.22 -6.24
CA LEU A 76 11.34 -7.08 -4.86
C LEU A 76 11.53 -5.66 -4.30
N LEU A 77 12.47 -4.89 -4.84
CA LEU A 77 12.76 -3.50 -4.46
C LEU A 77 11.85 -2.46 -5.12
N LEU A 78 11.04 -2.82 -6.11
CA LEU A 78 10.15 -1.88 -6.81
C LEU A 78 9.09 -1.26 -5.89
N SER A 79 8.74 -1.94 -4.81
CA SER A 79 7.73 -1.48 -3.86
C SER A 79 8.24 -1.61 -2.41
N PRO A 80 9.14 -0.72 -1.97
CA PRO A 80 9.86 -0.91 -0.73
C PRO A 80 9.04 -0.58 0.53
N LYS A 81 7.92 0.13 0.37
CA LYS A 81 7.03 0.51 1.49
C LYS A 81 5.73 -0.28 1.53
N ILE A 82 5.32 -0.83 0.39
CA ILE A 82 4.01 -1.42 0.20
C ILE A 82 4.19 -2.77 -0.47
N PRO A 83 3.63 -3.86 0.07
CA PRO A 83 3.78 -5.18 -0.54
C PRO A 83 3.25 -5.28 -2.00
N PRO A 84 3.82 -6.17 -2.83
CA PRO A 84 3.75 -6.05 -4.29
C PRO A 84 2.51 -6.69 -4.94
N LEU A 85 1.70 -7.48 -4.23
CA LEU A 85 0.68 -8.33 -4.88
C LEU A 85 -0.36 -7.51 -5.64
N ALA A 86 -0.82 -6.39 -5.07
CA ALA A 86 -1.78 -5.54 -5.75
C ALA A 86 -1.15 -4.89 -6.99
N SER A 87 0.06 -4.33 -6.88
CA SER A 87 0.77 -3.74 -8.01
C SER A 87 1.03 -4.74 -9.13
N LEU A 88 1.33 -6.00 -8.80
CA LEU A 88 1.49 -7.08 -9.77
C LEU A 88 0.20 -7.36 -10.54
N VAL A 89 -0.90 -7.57 -9.83
CA VAL A 89 -2.21 -7.79 -10.46
C VAL A 89 -2.60 -6.58 -11.32
N HIS A 90 -2.38 -5.36 -10.82
CA HIS A 90 -2.71 -4.13 -11.53
C HIS A 90 -1.87 -3.98 -12.81
N GLY A 91 -0.56 -4.21 -12.75
CA GLY A 91 0.33 -4.16 -13.91
C GLY A 91 -0.01 -5.21 -14.97
N THR A 92 -0.38 -6.42 -14.56
CA THR A 92 -0.89 -7.45 -15.49
C THR A 92 -2.20 -7.04 -16.15
N VAL A 93 -3.11 -6.40 -15.40
CA VAL A 93 -4.36 -5.89 -15.99
C VAL A 93 -4.09 -4.75 -16.97
N MET A 94 -3.17 -3.83 -16.65
CA MET A 94 -2.77 -2.76 -17.57
C MET A 94 -2.27 -3.30 -18.92
N ALA A 95 -1.56 -4.44 -18.92
CA ALA A 95 -1.07 -5.06 -20.15
C ALA A 95 -2.20 -5.53 -21.09
N VAL A 96 -3.39 -5.82 -20.55
CA VAL A 96 -4.55 -6.29 -21.32
C VAL A 96 -5.54 -5.14 -21.59
N ALA A 97 -5.79 -4.30 -20.60
CA ALA A 97 -6.81 -3.25 -20.66
C ALA A 97 -6.28 -1.89 -21.13
N GLY A 98 -4.97 -1.67 -21.03
CA GLY A 98 -4.28 -0.40 -21.29
C GLY A 98 -3.79 0.30 -20.01
N GLU A 99 -2.80 1.20 -20.18
CA GLU A 99 -2.11 1.84 -19.07
C GLU A 99 -2.86 3.04 -18.47
N GLY A 100 -3.85 3.62 -19.16
CA GLY A 100 -4.56 4.82 -18.68
C GLY A 100 -5.39 4.58 -17.40
N PRO A 101 -5.75 5.61 -16.61
CA PRO A 101 -6.40 5.41 -15.30
C PRO A 101 -7.68 4.57 -15.37
N ASP A 102 -8.57 4.90 -16.30
CA ASP A 102 -9.84 4.20 -16.48
C ASP A 102 -9.64 2.76 -16.97
N GLN A 103 -8.63 2.54 -17.81
CA GLN A 103 -8.24 1.22 -18.31
C GLN A 103 -7.63 0.36 -17.20
N ALA A 104 -6.69 0.90 -16.44
CA ALA A 104 -6.11 0.26 -15.28
C ALA A 104 -7.19 -0.11 -14.23
N SER A 105 -8.23 0.72 -14.08
CA SER A 105 -9.33 0.49 -13.14
C SER A 105 -10.13 -0.80 -13.38
N TRP A 106 -9.93 -1.50 -14.51
CA TRP A 106 -10.41 -2.88 -14.67
C TRP A 106 -9.90 -3.83 -13.58
N ALA A 107 -8.75 -3.52 -12.97
CA ALA A 107 -8.25 -4.28 -11.82
C ALA A 107 -9.19 -4.17 -10.61
N LEU A 108 -9.83 -3.00 -10.40
CA LEU A 108 -10.81 -2.83 -9.33
C LEU A 108 -12.05 -3.69 -9.55
N ALA A 109 -12.47 -3.88 -10.81
CA ALA A 109 -13.56 -4.79 -11.14
C ALA A 109 -13.20 -6.25 -10.79
N LEU A 110 -11.95 -6.68 -11.05
CA LEU A 110 -11.45 -7.99 -10.64
C LEU A 110 -11.52 -8.18 -9.12
N TRP A 111 -11.01 -7.21 -8.35
CA TRP A 111 -11.06 -7.25 -6.88
C TRP A 111 -12.49 -7.24 -6.34
N HIS A 112 -13.39 -6.47 -6.94
CA HIS A 112 -14.81 -6.49 -6.60
C HIS A 112 -15.43 -7.88 -6.86
N GLY A 113 -15.09 -8.53 -7.97
CA GLY A 113 -15.51 -9.90 -8.27
C GLY A 113 -15.07 -10.90 -7.18
N LEU A 114 -13.83 -10.79 -6.70
CA LEU A 114 -13.33 -11.61 -5.59
C LEU A 114 -14.06 -11.33 -4.26
N LEU A 115 -14.36 -10.06 -3.97
CA LEU A 115 -15.16 -9.68 -2.81
C LEU A 115 -16.56 -10.31 -2.87
N LEU A 116 -17.25 -10.17 -4.01
CA LEU A 116 -18.57 -10.76 -4.24
C LEU A 116 -18.54 -12.28 -4.11
N LEU A 117 -17.53 -12.95 -4.68
CA LEU A 117 -17.34 -14.40 -4.53
C LEU A 117 -17.22 -14.81 -3.06
N SER A 118 -16.47 -14.03 -2.28
CA SER A 118 -16.28 -14.28 -0.85
C SER A 118 -17.58 -14.10 -0.06
N LEU A 119 -18.35 -13.04 -0.38
CA LEU A 119 -19.65 -12.76 0.25
C LEU A 119 -20.72 -13.81 -0.12
N ASP A 120 -20.75 -14.28 -1.37
CA ASP A 120 -21.62 -15.40 -1.79
C ASP A 120 -21.28 -16.67 -0.99
N GLY A 121 -19.99 -16.97 -0.87
CA GLY A 121 -19.46 -18.07 -0.08
C GLY A 121 -19.87 -18.01 1.39
N TRP A 122 -19.73 -16.84 2.01
CA TRP A 122 -20.22 -16.55 3.36
C TRP A 122 -21.73 -16.74 3.48
N GLY A 123 -22.52 -16.01 2.67
CA GLY A 123 -23.97 -15.96 2.80
C GLY A 123 -24.65 -17.33 2.63
N ARG A 124 -24.18 -18.14 1.67
CA ARG A 124 -24.74 -19.49 1.46
C ARG A 124 -24.42 -20.45 2.59
N GLN A 125 -23.23 -20.35 3.18
CA GLN A 125 -22.80 -21.27 4.22
C GLN A 125 -23.28 -20.86 5.62
N LEU A 126 -23.45 -19.56 5.87
CA LEU A 126 -24.01 -19.05 7.12
C LEU A 126 -25.52 -19.26 7.22
N HIS A 127 -26.23 -19.16 6.09
CA HIS A 127 -27.68 -19.20 6.12
C HIS A 127 -28.31 -19.75 4.83
N SER A 128 -28.31 -18.99 3.72
CA SER A 128 -29.07 -19.36 2.52
C SER A 128 -28.63 -18.62 1.25
N PRO A 129 -28.99 -19.13 0.06
CA PRO A 129 -28.79 -18.41 -1.21
C PRO A 129 -29.44 -17.01 -1.25
N ARG A 130 -30.54 -16.80 -0.53
CA ARG A 130 -31.20 -15.48 -0.44
C ARG A 130 -30.35 -14.49 0.34
N LEU A 131 -29.72 -14.93 1.44
CA LEU A 131 -28.79 -14.10 2.20
C LEU A 131 -27.60 -13.70 1.32
N ALA A 132 -27.05 -14.65 0.55
CA ALA A 132 -25.95 -14.39 -0.37
C ALA A 132 -26.33 -13.33 -1.41
N ILE A 133 -27.47 -13.46 -2.10
CA ILE A 133 -27.91 -12.46 -3.08
C ILE A 133 -28.08 -11.08 -2.46
N LEU A 134 -28.67 -10.98 -1.26
CA LEU A 134 -28.79 -9.71 -0.55
C LEU A 134 -27.41 -9.11 -0.21
N ALA A 135 -26.45 -9.93 0.22
CA ALA A 135 -25.09 -9.47 0.49
C ALA A 135 -24.39 -8.96 -0.77
N LEU A 136 -24.59 -9.63 -1.91
CA LEU A 136 -24.06 -9.20 -3.20
C LEU A 136 -24.66 -7.85 -3.63
N VAL A 137 -25.98 -7.69 -3.53
CA VAL A 137 -26.66 -6.43 -3.88
C VAL A 137 -26.20 -5.31 -2.96
N LEU A 138 -26.22 -5.52 -1.64
CA LEU A 138 -25.78 -4.52 -0.66
C LEU A 138 -24.31 -4.13 -0.86
N ALA A 139 -23.43 -5.08 -1.13
CA ALA A 139 -22.03 -4.78 -1.44
C ALA A 139 -21.85 -3.99 -2.73
N ALA A 140 -22.67 -4.26 -3.75
CA ALA A 140 -22.63 -3.56 -5.02
C ALA A 140 -23.14 -2.11 -4.95
N ILE A 141 -23.94 -1.76 -3.93
CA ILE A 141 -24.54 -0.43 -3.79
C ILE A 141 -24.05 0.36 -2.56
N ALA A 142 -23.34 -0.27 -1.62
CA ALA A 142 -22.84 0.38 -0.41
C ALA A 142 -21.93 1.57 -0.78
N PRO A 143 -22.25 2.82 -0.38
CA PRO A 143 -21.58 4.01 -0.89
C PRO A 143 -20.05 3.97 -0.80
N ARG A 144 -19.50 3.44 0.30
CA ARG A 144 -18.04 3.33 0.45
C ARG A 144 -17.43 2.31 -0.52
N LEU A 145 -18.05 1.14 -0.70
CA LEU A 145 -17.55 0.13 -1.64
C LEU A 145 -17.67 0.60 -3.09
N VAL A 146 -18.75 1.31 -3.45
CA VAL A 146 -18.87 1.93 -4.77
C VAL A 146 -17.77 2.99 -4.97
N SER A 147 -17.42 3.77 -3.94
CA SER A 147 -16.29 4.72 -4.03
C SER A 147 -14.96 4.00 -4.25
N LEU A 148 -14.71 2.88 -3.57
CA LEU A 148 -13.48 2.11 -3.74
C LEU A 148 -13.38 1.36 -5.08
N ARG A 149 -14.50 1.18 -5.80
CA ARG A 149 -14.53 0.56 -7.13
C ARG A 149 -14.15 1.50 -8.27
N VAL A 150 -14.23 2.81 -8.03
CA VAL A 150 -13.89 3.84 -9.02
C VAL A 150 -12.65 4.65 -8.63
N ASN A 151 -12.25 4.61 -7.36
CA ASN A 151 -11.01 5.24 -6.89
C ASN A 151 -9.87 4.22 -6.86
N PHE A 152 -8.80 4.48 -7.62
CA PHE A 152 -7.69 3.54 -7.78
C PHE A 152 -6.82 3.47 -6.51
N THR A 153 -7.29 2.69 -5.54
CA THR A 153 -6.68 2.52 -4.21
C THR A 153 -6.57 1.04 -3.86
N LEU A 154 -5.70 0.72 -2.89
CA LEU A 154 -5.48 -0.67 -2.48
C LEU A 154 -6.59 -1.21 -1.55
N ASP A 155 -7.48 -0.36 -1.05
CA ASP A 155 -8.40 -0.72 0.02
C ASP A 155 -9.50 -1.69 -0.45
N LEU A 156 -9.89 -1.66 -1.73
CA LEU A 156 -10.80 -2.66 -2.31
C LEU A 156 -10.12 -4.03 -2.41
N ALA A 157 -8.89 -4.06 -2.92
CA ALA A 157 -8.08 -5.28 -3.01
C ALA A 157 -7.93 -5.91 -1.62
N LEU A 158 -7.53 -5.10 -0.64
CA LEU A 158 -7.39 -5.49 0.77
C LEU A 158 -8.70 -6.07 1.33
N THR A 159 -9.83 -5.38 1.09
CA THR A 159 -11.16 -5.81 1.54
C THR A 159 -11.52 -7.17 0.94
N ALA A 160 -11.28 -7.38 -0.35
CA ALA A 160 -11.57 -8.63 -1.04
C ALA A 160 -10.76 -9.81 -0.48
N VAL A 161 -9.44 -9.68 -0.41
CA VAL A 161 -8.56 -10.77 0.07
C VAL A 161 -8.73 -11.03 1.57
N THR A 162 -8.97 -9.99 2.39
CA THR A 162 -9.22 -10.15 3.83
C THR A 162 -10.54 -10.87 4.08
N THR A 163 -11.60 -10.50 3.36
CA THR A 163 -12.90 -11.19 3.46
C THR A 163 -12.79 -12.65 3.03
N ALA A 164 -12.05 -12.93 1.96
CA ALA A 164 -11.75 -14.29 1.50
C ALA A 164 -10.95 -15.08 2.54
N ALA A 165 -9.91 -14.49 3.12
CA ALA A 165 -9.06 -15.13 4.12
C ALA A 165 -9.87 -15.53 5.36
N LEU A 166 -10.70 -14.62 5.89
CA LEU A 166 -11.58 -14.89 7.03
C LEU A 166 -12.61 -15.98 6.73
N TRP A 167 -13.17 -16.00 5.52
CA TRP A 167 -14.09 -17.03 5.08
C TRP A 167 -13.42 -18.41 5.04
N GLN A 168 -12.23 -18.49 4.45
CA GLN A 168 -11.50 -19.74 4.29
C GLN A 168 -10.98 -20.25 5.64
N LEU A 169 -10.55 -19.35 6.54
CA LEU A 169 -10.20 -19.69 7.92
C LEU A 169 -11.38 -20.29 8.67
N TRP A 170 -12.57 -19.71 8.52
CA TRP A 170 -13.77 -20.28 9.13
C TRP A 170 -14.09 -21.66 8.57
N ARG A 171 -14.08 -21.82 7.24
CA ARG A 171 -14.30 -23.12 6.59
C ARG A 171 -13.35 -24.20 7.09
N TRP A 172 -12.10 -23.83 7.30
CA TRP A 172 -11.11 -24.74 7.87
C TRP A 172 -11.40 -25.08 9.35
N GLN A 173 -11.83 -24.12 10.16
CA GLN A 173 -12.08 -24.34 11.60
C GLN A 173 -13.34 -25.13 11.93
N ARG A 174 -14.31 -25.21 11.02
CA ARG A 174 -15.59 -25.91 11.26
C ARG A 174 -15.39 -27.32 11.84
N PRO A 175 -16.29 -27.81 12.72
CA PRO A 175 -16.22 -29.18 13.20
C PRO A 175 -16.20 -30.21 12.06
N ALA A 176 -15.56 -31.36 12.29
CA ALA A 176 -15.60 -32.48 11.36
C ALA A 176 -17.06 -32.96 11.17
N PRO A 177 -17.46 -33.43 9.98
CA PRO A 177 -16.64 -33.65 8.78
C PRO A 177 -16.48 -32.41 7.89
N HIS A 178 -16.99 -31.23 8.28
CA HIS A 178 -17.08 -30.07 7.40
C HIS A 178 -15.81 -29.19 7.36
N GLY A 179 -15.01 -29.19 8.41
CA GLY A 179 -13.71 -28.49 8.47
C GLY A 179 -12.52 -29.44 8.66
N GLY A 180 -11.33 -28.89 8.81
CA GLY A 180 -10.07 -29.66 8.88
C GLY A 180 -9.59 -30.20 7.53
N HIS A 181 -10.08 -29.66 6.41
CA HIS A 181 -9.65 -30.06 5.07
C HIS A 181 -8.37 -29.33 4.64
N TRP A 182 -7.46 -30.05 3.98
CA TRP A 182 -6.20 -29.49 3.45
C TRP A 182 -6.41 -28.35 2.47
N VAL A 183 -7.36 -28.48 1.54
CA VAL A 183 -7.67 -27.41 0.57
C VAL A 183 -8.13 -26.14 1.27
N ALA A 184 -8.98 -26.26 2.30
CA ALA A 184 -9.42 -25.09 3.06
C ALA A 184 -8.26 -24.45 3.85
N ALA A 185 -7.38 -25.27 4.43
CA ALA A 185 -6.18 -24.77 5.11
C ALA A 185 -5.23 -24.02 4.17
N MET A 186 -4.94 -24.59 2.99
CA MET A 186 -4.05 -23.96 2.01
C MET A 186 -4.67 -22.68 1.44
N LEU A 187 -5.97 -22.68 1.10
CA LEU A 187 -6.65 -21.46 0.66
C LEU A 187 -6.71 -20.39 1.75
N ALA A 188 -6.87 -20.78 3.02
CA ALA A 188 -6.80 -19.83 4.14
C ALA A 188 -5.40 -19.23 4.27
N ALA A 189 -4.35 -20.05 4.20
CA ALA A 189 -2.96 -19.61 4.23
C ALA A 189 -2.62 -18.71 3.03
N SER A 190 -3.03 -19.07 1.81
CA SER A 190 -2.87 -18.21 0.63
C SER A 190 -3.64 -16.90 0.76
N GLY A 191 -4.85 -16.91 1.34
CA GLY A 191 -5.62 -15.70 1.61
C GLY A 191 -4.95 -14.78 2.62
N LEU A 192 -4.38 -15.35 3.70
CA LEU A 192 -3.59 -14.60 4.69
C LEU A 192 -2.34 -13.99 4.04
N ALA A 193 -1.58 -14.79 3.29
CA ALA A 193 -0.40 -14.32 2.57
C ALA A 193 -0.76 -13.21 1.58
N ALA A 194 -1.84 -13.39 0.81
CA ALA A 194 -2.32 -12.40 -0.14
C ALA A 194 -2.73 -11.09 0.55
N ALA A 195 -3.43 -11.15 1.69
CA ALA A 195 -3.79 -9.95 2.43
C ALA A 195 -2.58 -9.17 2.93
N LEU A 196 -1.58 -9.88 3.49
CA LEU A 196 -0.32 -9.28 3.92
C LEU A 196 0.50 -8.75 2.73
N LEU A 197 0.46 -9.41 1.58
CA LEU A 197 1.14 -9.00 0.36
C LEU A 197 0.37 -7.94 -0.46
N VAL A 198 -0.86 -7.59 -0.09
CA VAL A 198 -1.57 -6.41 -0.63
C VAL A 198 -1.27 -5.18 0.22
N LYS A 199 -1.45 -5.28 1.55
CA LYS A 199 -1.22 -4.16 2.46
C LYS A 199 -1.10 -4.68 3.90
N GLN A 200 -0.04 -4.27 4.59
CA GLN A 200 0.18 -4.57 6.01
C GLN A 200 -0.96 -4.15 6.94
N SER A 201 -1.81 -3.21 6.53
CA SER A 201 -3.03 -2.82 7.27
C SER A 201 -4.11 -3.91 7.31
N ALA A 202 -3.87 -5.09 6.72
CA ALA A 202 -4.66 -6.29 6.98
C ALA A 202 -4.50 -6.84 8.42
N VAL A 203 -3.35 -6.58 9.06
CA VAL A 203 -3.01 -7.17 10.37
C VAL A 203 -4.07 -6.90 11.44
N PRO A 204 -4.56 -5.65 11.64
CA PRO A 204 -5.60 -5.37 12.64
C PRO A 204 -6.89 -6.19 12.44
N VAL A 205 -7.23 -6.55 11.20
CA VAL A 205 -8.46 -7.30 10.90
C VAL A 205 -8.25 -8.82 11.01
N LEU A 206 -7.04 -9.31 10.69
CA LEU A 206 -6.75 -10.74 10.62
C LEU A 206 -6.11 -11.32 11.88
N ALA A 207 -5.41 -10.52 12.69
CA ALA A 207 -4.59 -11.02 13.79
C ALA A 207 -5.41 -11.80 14.83
N ALA A 208 -6.48 -11.20 15.38
CA ALA A 208 -7.30 -11.85 16.39
C ALA A 208 -8.06 -13.09 15.85
N PRO A 209 -8.71 -13.04 14.66
CA PRO A 209 -9.27 -14.25 14.06
C PRO A 209 -8.23 -15.35 13.81
N TYR A 210 -7.05 -15.00 13.29
CA TYR A 210 -5.98 -15.97 13.07
C TYR A 210 -5.52 -16.62 14.38
N LEU A 211 -5.29 -15.84 15.45
CA LEU A 211 -4.95 -16.37 16.77
C LEU A 211 -6.03 -17.31 17.30
N TRP A 212 -7.31 -16.93 17.16
CA TRP A 212 -8.43 -17.80 17.51
C TRP A 212 -8.40 -19.12 16.71
N ALA A 213 -8.08 -19.07 15.41
CA ALA A 213 -7.92 -20.23 14.54
C ALA A 213 -6.77 -21.14 14.98
N VAL A 214 -5.65 -20.56 15.40
CA VAL A 214 -4.48 -21.28 15.89
C VAL A 214 -4.81 -21.98 17.21
N VAL A 215 -5.34 -21.26 18.20
CA VAL A 215 -5.68 -21.80 19.52
C VAL A 215 -6.65 -22.98 19.41
N THR A 216 -7.68 -22.86 18.55
CA THR A 216 -8.65 -23.94 18.33
C THR A 216 -8.09 -25.09 17.49
N GLY A 217 -7.14 -24.82 16.60
CA GLY A 217 -6.56 -25.81 15.69
C GLY A 217 -5.44 -26.65 16.31
N VAL A 218 -4.64 -26.10 17.22
CA VAL A 218 -3.46 -26.78 17.79
C VAL A 218 -3.83 -28.04 18.58
N GLY A 219 -5.02 -28.07 19.21
CA GLY A 219 -5.50 -29.22 19.97
C GLY A 219 -5.77 -30.49 19.14
N GLN A 220 -5.74 -30.42 17.81
CA GLN A 220 -6.01 -31.57 16.93
C GLN A 220 -4.80 -31.89 16.05
N ARG A 221 -4.29 -33.15 16.11
CA ARG A 221 -3.06 -33.56 15.41
C ARG A 221 -3.05 -33.25 13.91
N GLN A 222 -4.18 -33.47 13.22
CA GLN A 222 -4.30 -33.18 11.79
C GLN A 222 -4.24 -31.67 11.51
N ARG A 223 -4.97 -30.86 12.30
CA ARG A 223 -4.99 -29.40 12.15
C ARG A 223 -3.65 -28.77 12.50
N ARG A 224 -2.89 -29.34 13.45
CA ARG A 224 -1.52 -28.92 13.75
C ARG A 224 -0.61 -29.03 12.52
N ARG A 225 -0.68 -30.15 11.78
CA ARG A 225 0.09 -30.31 10.52
C ARG A 225 -0.32 -29.29 9.46
N GLN A 226 -1.62 -29.01 9.36
CA GLN A 226 -2.16 -28.01 8.43
C GLN A 226 -1.74 -26.59 8.80
N LEU A 227 -1.72 -26.26 10.08
CA LEU A 227 -1.21 -24.99 10.59
C LEU A 227 0.27 -24.83 10.28
N LEU A 228 1.10 -25.85 10.54
CA LEU A 228 2.53 -25.81 10.22
C LEU A 228 2.75 -25.60 8.71
N ALA A 229 2.06 -26.36 7.86
CA ALA A 229 2.16 -26.20 6.41
C ALA A 229 1.63 -24.83 5.93
N GLY A 230 0.54 -24.35 6.51
CA GLY A 230 -0.04 -23.04 6.19
C GLY A 230 0.88 -21.89 6.61
N THR A 231 1.46 -21.95 7.80
CA THR A 231 2.45 -20.98 8.27
C THR A 231 3.70 -21.02 7.41
N ALA A 232 4.21 -22.20 7.06
CA ALA A 232 5.33 -22.34 6.14
C ALA A 232 5.03 -21.67 4.79
N LEU A 233 3.84 -21.90 4.21
CA LEU A 233 3.41 -21.24 2.98
C LEU A 233 3.36 -19.71 3.10
N VAL A 234 2.77 -19.17 4.18
CA VAL A 234 2.72 -17.72 4.42
C VAL A 234 4.13 -17.14 4.51
N LEU A 235 5.02 -17.79 5.27
CA LEU A 235 6.41 -17.35 5.41
C LEU A 235 7.17 -17.42 4.09
N THR A 236 7.05 -18.51 3.32
CA THR A 236 7.70 -18.63 2.01
C THR A 236 7.30 -17.52 1.04
N LEU A 237 6.04 -17.10 1.06
CA LEU A 237 5.55 -16.04 0.19
C LEU A 237 5.92 -14.63 0.68
N LEU A 238 5.93 -14.42 2.01
CA LEU A 238 6.13 -13.10 2.60
C LEU A 238 7.61 -12.75 2.84
N LEU A 239 8.41 -13.72 3.30
CA LEU A 239 9.77 -13.49 3.75
C LEU A 239 10.69 -12.91 2.67
N PRO A 240 10.66 -13.32 1.39
CA PRO A 240 11.55 -12.72 0.39
C PRO A 240 11.37 -11.21 0.24
N TRP A 241 10.11 -10.75 0.16
CA TRP A 241 9.83 -9.31 0.08
C TRP A 241 10.14 -8.60 1.40
N LEU A 242 9.79 -9.21 2.55
CA LEU A 242 10.03 -8.61 3.85
C LEU A 242 11.52 -8.51 4.15
N HIS A 243 12.32 -9.53 3.88
CA HIS A 243 13.77 -9.53 4.06
C HIS A 243 14.41 -8.37 3.32
N GLN A 244 13.99 -8.11 2.09
CA GLN A 244 14.53 -6.99 1.30
C GLN A 244 14.04 -5.61 1.80
N ASN A 245 12.83 -5.52 2.37
CA ASN A 245 12.14 -4.23 2.57
C ASN A 245 11.72 -3.94 4.03
N TRP A 246 12.17 -4.71 5.02
CA TRP A 246 11.65 -4.59 6.39
C TRP A 246 11.93 -3.21 7.02
N ILE A 247 13.11 -2.62 6.77
CA ILE A 247 13.48 -1.30 7.30
C ILE A 247 12.56 -0.21 6.74
N THR A 248 12.40 -0.20 5.42
CA THR A 248 11.53 0.76 4.71
C THR A 248 10.07 0.56 5.05
N THR A 249 9.66 -0.68 5.32
CA THR A 249 8.31 -1.02 5.81
C THR A 249 8.09 -0.45 7.20
N ILE A 250 8.99 -0.68 8.17
CA ILE A 250 8.85 -0.15 9.54
C ILE A 250 8.86 1.38 9.53
N GLY A 251 9.84 2.00 8.88
CA GLY A 251 9.95 3.45 8.79
C GLY A 251 8.77 4.08 8.04
N GLY A 252 8.29 3.42 6.98
CA GLY A 252 7.10 3.82 6.22
C GLY A 252 5.83 3.74 7.07
N THR A 253 5.65 2.67 7.84
CA THR A 253 4.51 2.49 8.75
C THR A 253 4.52 3.52 9.86
N HIS A 254 5.66 3.77 10.49
CA HIS A 254 5.76 4.79 11.54
C HIS A 254 5.35 6.17 11.01
N ARG A 255 5.86 6.55 9.82
CA ARG A 255 5.47 7.81 9.19
C ARG A 255 3.98 7.86 8.83
N ALA A 256 3.47 6.81 8.20
CA ALA A 256 2.09 6.78 7.71
C ALA A 256 1.07 6.68 8.85
N VAL A 257 1.40 6.01 9.95
CA VAL A 257 0.45 5.71 11.03
C VAL A 257 0.61 6.66 12.21
N VAL A 258 1.84 6.91 12.67
CA VAL A 258 2.07 7.71 13.88
C VAL A 258 2.21 9.19 13.52
N VAL A 259 3.12 9.51 12.60
CA VAL A 259 3.41 10.91 12.24
C VAL A 259 2.22 11.54 11.50
N SER A 260 1.61 10.84 10.54
CA SER A 260 0.43 11.35 9.83
C SER A 260 -0.73 11.62 10.78
N GLY A 261 -1.06 10.68 11.67
CA GLY A 261 -2.15 10.86 12.63
C GLY A 261 -1.91 12.04 13.59
N ALA A 262 -0.66 12.24 14.02
CA ALA A 262 -0.29 13.41 14.83
C ALA A 262 -0.44 14.74 14.05
N ASN A 263 -0.04 14.76 12.78
CA ASN A 263 -0.15 15.95 11.93
C ASN A 263 -1.59 16.29 11.54
N GLU A 264 -2.44 15.27 11.38
CA GLU A 264 -3.86 15.42 11.02
C GLU A 264 -4.75 15.75 12.22
N GLY A 265 -4.22 15.65 13.45
CA GLY A 265 -4.95 15.92 14.68
C GLY A 265 -5.96 14.81 15.02
N ASP A 266 -5.63 13.56 14.67
CA ASP A 266 -6.50 12.41 14.90
C ASP A 266 -6.75 12.15 16.39
N PRO A 267 -7.93 11.62 16.74
CA PRO A 267 -8.28 11.36 18.13
C PRO A 267 -7.30 10.36 18.77
N PRO A 268 -6.89 10.58 20.05
CA PRO A 268 -6.01 9.66 20.77
C PRO A 268 -6.58 8.24 20.81
N VAL A 269 -5.70 7.24 20.68
CA VAL A 269 -6.07 5.82 20.51
C VAL A 269 -7.11 5.33 21.53
N PHE A 270 -6.91 5.64 22.82
CA PHE A 270 -7.76 5.18 23.94
C PHE A 270 -8.89 6.16 24.30
N SER A 271 -9.24 7.10 23.43
CA SER A 271 -10.35 8.03 23.64
C SER A 271 -11.70 7.48 23.18
N THR A 272 -12.79 8.00 23.75
CA THR A 272 -14.15 7.72 23.27
C THR A 272 -14.37 8.21 21.84
N ALA A 273 -13.72 9.32 21.45
CA ALA A 273 -13.74 9.84 20.09
C ALA A 273 -13.11 8.84 19.10
N SER A 274 -11.99 8.22 19.45
CA SER A 274 -11.37 7.14 18.67
C SER A 274 -12.32 5.95 18.54
N LEU A 275 -12.89 5.46 19.66
CA LEU A 275 -13.84 4.34 19.66
C LEU A 275 -15.05 4.57 18.74
N LEU A 276 -15.60 5.79 18.76
CA LEU A 276 -16.80 6.16 18.00
C LEU A 276 -16.52 6.64 16.57
N TYR A 277 -15.26 6.85 16.19
CA TYR A 277 -14.88 7.38 14.87
C TYR A 277 -15.52 6.60 13.72
N TYR A 278 -15.32 5.27 13.65
CA TYR A 278 -15.88 4.46 12.56
C TYR A 278 -17.40 4.22 12.68
N PRO A 279 -17.97 3.90 13.87
CA PRO A 279 -19.42 3.79 14.03
C PRO A 279 -20.21 5.00 13.54
N GLN A 280 -19.68 6.22 13.73
CA GLN A 280 -20.30 7.45 13.21
C GLN A 280 -20.33 7.49 11.67
N LEU A 281 -19.37 6.84 11.00
CA LEU A 281 -19.27 6.79 9.55
C LEU A 281 -20.13 5.70 8.90
N TRP A 282 -20.50 4.63 9.63
CA TRP A 282 -21.18 3.47 9.06
C TRP A 282 -22.48 3.79 8.32
N TRP A 283 -23.27 4.73 8.83
CA TRP A 283 -24.50 5.19 8.16
C TRP A 283 -24.23 5.74 6.76
N ARG A 284 -23.17 6.53 6.61
CA ARG A 284 -22.76 7.09 5.32
C ARG A 284 -22.06 6.04 4.45
N GLN A 285 -21.29 5.14 5.04
CA GLN A 285 -20.47 4.16 4.31
C GLN A 285 -21.27 2.97 3.78
N LEU A 286 -22.24 2.47 4.56
CA LEU A 286 -23.12 1.35 4.21
C LEU A 286 -24.43 1.82 3.56
N GLY A 287 -24.77 3.10 3.74
CA GLY A 287 -25.97 3.74 3.22
C GLY A 287 -27.12 3.71 4.24
N SER A 288 -27.71 4.87 4.54
CA SER A 288 -28.72 5.02 5.59
C SER A 288 -29.93 4.12 5.36
N VAL A 289 -30.41 3.99 4.12
CA VAL A 289 -31.55 3.10 3.78
C VAL A 289 -31.20 1.64 4.06
N SER A 290 -30.00 1.20 3.67
CA SER A 290 -29.50 -0.15 3.93
C SER A 290 -29.45 -0.46 5.42
N CYS A 291 -28.95 0.50 6.23
CA CYS A 291 -28.89 0.37 7.68
C CYS A 291 -30.28 0.33 8.33
N ILE A 292 -31.18 1.25 7.96
CA ILE A 292 -32.54 1.33 8.53
C ILE A 292 -33.31 0.04 8.26
N GLY A 293 -33.33 -0.45 7.01
CA GLY A 293 -34.06 -1.67 6.69
C GLY A 293 -33.52 -2.90 7.41
N ALA A 294 -32.19 -2.98 7.58
CA ALA A 294 -31.59 -4.05 8.38
C ALA A 294 -31.96 -3.96 9.86
N LEU A 295 -31.92 -2.76 10.46
CA LEU A 295 -32.29 -2.55 11.86
C LEU A 295 -33.76 -2.86 12.12
N LEU A 296 -34.66 -2.48 11.21
CA LEU A 296 -36.08 -2.84 11.29
C LEU A 296 -36.28 -4.36 11.26
N GLY A 297 -35.57 -5.06 10.37
CA GLY A 297 -35.64 -6.51 10.28
C GLY A 297 -35.06 -7.23 11.51
N LEU A 298 -33.92 -6.78 12.02
CA LEU A 298 -33.32 -7.32 13.25
C LEU A 298 -34.19 -7.03 14.47
N GLY A 299 -34.74 -5.82 14.58
CA GLY A 299 -35.70 -5.44 15.63
C GLY A 299 -36.95 -6.31 15.60
N LEU A 300 -37.48 -6.62 14.40
CA LEU A 300 -38.60 -7.53 14.23
C LEU A 300 -38.25 -8.97 14.65
N ALA A 301 -37.04 -9.45 14.34
CA ALA A 301 -36.57 -10.75 14.80
C ALA A 301 -36.51 -10.83 16.32
N LEU A 302 -35.94 -9.80 16.97
CA LEU A 302 -35.86 -9.68 18.42
C LEU A 302 -37.25 -9.62 19.06
N TRP A 303 -38.15 -8.80 18.52
CA TRP A 303 -39.53 -8.68 19.01
C TRP A 303 -40.29 -10.01 18.93
N ARG A 304 -40.18 -10.73 17.81
CA ARG A 304 -40.77 -12.07 17.67
C ARG A 304 -40.18 -13.06 18.67
N GLY A 305 -38.86 -13.03 18.88
CA GLY A 305 -38.18 -13.88 19.85
C GLY A 305 -38.55 -13.59 21.31
N LEU A 306 -38.77 -12.32 21.66
CA LEU A 306 -39.25 -11.93 22.98
C LEU A 306 -40.70 -12.36 23.21
N ARG A 307 -41.55 -12.27 22.18
CA ARG A 307 -42.97 -12.66 22.25
C ARG A 307 -43.17 -14.18 22.36
N THR A 308 -42.31 -14.97 21.73
CA THR A 308 -42.33 -16.45 21.87
C THR A 308 -41.73 -16.93 23.19
N ARG A 309 -40.78 -16.20 23.77
CA ARG A 309 -40.23 -16.50 25.11
C ARG A 309 -41.21 -16.21 26.26
N HIS A 310 -42.18 -15.32 26.07
CA HIS A 310 -43.19 -15.03 27.09
C HIS A 310 -44.24 -16.14 27.30
N PHE A 311 -44.24 -17.19 26.47
CA PHE A 311 -45.18 -18.32 26.54
C PHE A 311 -44.55 -19.67 26.93
N SER A 312 -43.30 -19.69 27.41
CA SER A 312 -42.65 -20.92 27.89
C SER A 312 -42.22 -20.77 29.35
N THR A 313 -43.10 -21.21 30.26
CA THR A 313 -42.80 -21.46 31.66
C THR A 313 -42.06 -22.80 31.80
N ILE A 314 -40.98 -22.78 32.60
CA ILE A 314 -40.21 -23.90 33.20
C ILE A 314 -38.93 -24.37 32.43
N PRO A 315 -37.81 -24.62 33.15
CA PRO A 315 -36.46 -24.35 32.67
C PRO A 315 -35.64 -25.59 32.30
N GLN A 316 -34.98 -25.51 31.15
CA GLN A 316 -33.61 -26.00 30.94
C GLN A 316 -33.01 -24.98 30.00
N ILE A 317 -32.04 -24.17 30.42
CA ILE A 317 -31.44 -23.12 29.58
C ILE A 317 -30.70 -23.82 28.42
N PRO A 318 -31.20 -23.83 27.18
CA PRO A 318 -30.34 -24.10 26.05
C PRO A 318 -29.68 -22.75 25.78
N GLN A 319 -28.36 -22.63 25.96
CA GLN A 319 -27.68 -21.41 25.56
C GLN A 319 -28.14 -21.05 24.14
N PRO A 320 -28.53 -19.78 23.87
CA PRO A 320 -28.86 -19.37 22.51
C PRO A 320 -27.56 -19.32 21.70
N SER A 321 -27.01 -20.47 21.36
CA SER A 321 -25.84 -20.57 20.50
C SER A 321 -26.29 -20.09 19.13
N LEU A 322 -25.75 -18.95 18.70
CA LEU A 322 -25.89 -18.48 17.33
C LEU A 322 -25.57 -19.64 16.36
N PRO A 323 -26.31 -19.81 15.24
CA PRO A 323 -26.04 -20.88 14.30
C PRO A 323 -24.56 -20.89 13.87
N ALA A 324 -24.04 -22.08 13.53
CA ALA A 324 -22.62 -22.28 13.27
C ALA A 324 -22.05 -21.23 12.30
N GLY A 325 -21.00 -20.52 12.74
CA GLY A 325 -20.32 -19.48 11.96
C GLY A 325 -20.71 -18.05 12.24
N TRP A 326 -21.89 -17.79 12.80
CA TRP A 326 -22.29 -16.42 13.19
C TRP A 326 -21.45 -15.89 14.36
N GLY A 327 -21.08 -16.74 15.32
CA GLY A 327 -20.14 -16.37 16.39
C GLY A 327 -18.75 -16.01 15.85
N TRP A 328 -18.29 -16.72 14.82
CA TRP A 328 -17.03 -16.39 14.13
C TRP A 328 -17.13 -15.06 13.38
N LEU A 329 -18.21 -14.84 12.62
CA LEU A 329 -18.46 -13.57 11.94
C LEU A 329 -18.49 -12.41 12.95
N LEU A 330 -19.20 -12.57 14.08
CA LEU A 330 -19.25 -11.57 15.15
C LEU A 330 -17.86 -11.27 15.70
N GLY A 331 -17.10 -12.31 16.04
CA GLY A 331 -15.74 -12.17 16.54
C GLY A 331 -14.82 -11.44 15.55
N CYS A 332 -14.92 -11.76 14.26
CA CYS A 332 -14.17 -11.06 13.21
C CYS A 332 -14.60 -9.59 13.05
N THR A 333 -15.90 -9.31 13.07
CA THR A 333 -16.43 -7.94 12.96
C THR A 333 -15.99 -7.08 14.16
N VAL A 334 -16.15 -7.59 15.38
CA VAL A 334 -15.83 -6.85 16.61
C VAL A 334 -14.32 -6.68 16.76
N SER A 335 -13.54 -7.76 16.62
CA SER A 335 -12.08 -7.64 16.75
C SER A 335 -11.47 -6.78 15.66
N GLY A 336 -11.91 -6.94 14.40
CA GLY A 336 -11.45 -6.10 13.30
C GLY A 336 -11.81 -4.63 13.50
N TRP A 337 -13.00 -4.32 14.01
CA TRP A 337 -13.36 -2.95 14.36
C TRP A 337 -12.48 -2.40 15.48
N LEU A 338 -12.37 -3.10 16.61
CA LEU A 338 -11.62 -2.63 17.77
C LEU A 338 -10.14 -2.42 17.45
N LEU A 339 -9.48 -3.41 16.83
CA LEU A 339 -8.06 -3.32 16.51
C LEU A 339 -7.76 -2.29 15.42
N THR A 340 -8.63 -2.13 14.41
CA THR A 340 -8.47 -1.04 13.42
C THR A 340 -8.66 0.33 14.09
N THR A 341 -9.55 0.41 15.08
CA THR A 341 -9.74 1.60 15.90
C THR A 341 -8.56 1.88 16.81
N MET A 342 -7.69 0.91 17.08
CA MET A 342 -6.45 1.16 17.84
C MET A 342 -5.33 1.81 17.02
N SER A 343 -5.48 1.91 15.69
CA SER A 343 -4.53 2.64 14.84
C SER A 343 -4.53 4.14 15.18
N PRO A 344 -3.37 4.78 15.44
CA PRO A 344 -3.29 6.23 15.64
C PRO A 344 -3.86 7.04 14.47
N ASN A 345 -3.48 6.73 13.23
CA ASN A 345 -4.04 7.35 12.03
C ASN A 345 -5.47 6.84 11.77
N LYS A 346 -6.42 7.76 11.55
CA LYS A 346 -7.83 7.51 11.21
C LYS A 346 -8.15 7.98 9.79
N ASP A 347 -8.51 7.02 8.94
CA ASP A 347 -9.09 7.30 7.64
C ASP A 347 -10.33 6.43 7.42
N ALA A 348 -11.38 7.03 6.87
CA ALA A 348 -12.60 6.35 6.46
C ALA A 348 -12.36 5.10 5.57
N ARG A 349 -11.21 4.95 4.89
CA ARG A 349 -10.89 3.76 4.08
C ARG A 349 -10.42 2.56 4.89
N TYR A 350 -9.78 2.76 6.05
CA TYR A 350 -9.11 1.69 6.77
C TYR A 350 -10.06 0.63 7.31
N ILE A 351 -11.33 1.00 7.58
CA ILE A 351 -12.36 0.08 8.09
C ILE A 351 -13.03 -0.76 6.98
N ALA A 352 -12.69 -0.57 5.70
CA ALA A 352 -13.36 -1.21 4.57
C ALA A 352 -13.48 -2.75 4.67
N PRO A 353 -12.47 -3.51 5.14
CA PRO A 353 -12.62 -4.95 5.36
C PRO A 353 -13.73 -5.31 6.36
N VAL A 354 -13.94 -4.48 7.40
CA VAL A 354 -15.01 -4.69 8.39
C VAL A 354 -16.37 -4.34 7.79
N LEU A 355 -16.45 -3.38 6.88
CA LEU A 355 -17.71 -3.06 6.17
C LEU A 355 -18.25 -4.28 5.39
N ALA A 356 -17.38 -5.08 4.78
CA ALA A 356 -17.77 -6.32 4.11
C ALA A 356 -18.42 -7.32 5.08
N LEU A 357 -17.93 -7.40 6.32
CA LEU A 357 -18.53 -8.25 7.36
C LEU A 357 -19.86 -7.67 7.86
N LEU A 358 -19.95 -6.35 8.03
CA LEU A 358 -21.20 -5.66 8.39
C LEU A 358 -22.29 -5.86 7.33
N ILE A 359 -21.93 -5.91 6.04
CA ILE A 359 -22.89 -6.21 4.96
C ILE A 359 -23.57 -7.57 5.16
N LEU A 360 -22.89 -8.59 5.68
CA LEU A 360 -23.51 -9.89 5.98
C LEU A 360 -24.56 -9.77 7.10
N TRP A 361 -24.29 -8.96 8.13
CA TRP A 361 -25.26 -8.65 9.18
C TRP A 361 -26.45 -7.85 8.65
N LEU A 362 -26.20 -6.84 7.82
CA LEU A 362 -27.26 -6.06 7.18
C LEU A 362 -28.15 -6.95 6.31
N SER A 363 -27.54 -7.88 5.56
CA SER A 363 -28.25 -8.84 4.72
C SER A 363 -29.19 -9.72 5.53
N LEU A 364 -28.80 -10.11 6.75
CA LEU A 364 -29.66 -10.89 7.64
C LEU A 364 -30.88 -10.07 8.06
N GLY A 365 -30.69 -8.82 8.48
CA GLY A 365 -31.79 -7.92 8.81
C GLY A 365 -32.76 -7.76 7.64
N TRP A 366 -32.25 -7.48 6.45
CA TRP A 366 -33.06 -7.38 5.23
C TRP A 366 -33.78 -8.69 4.87
N LEU A 367 -33.14 -9.84 5.10
CA LEU A 367 -33.78 -11.13 4.86
C LEU A 367 -34.99 -11.35 5.77
N VAL A 368 -34.87 -10.99 7.06
CA VAL A 368 -35.98 -11.08 8.01
C VAL A 368 -37.10 -10.11 7.62
N LEU A 369 -36.74 -8.85 7.31
CA LEU A 369 -37.71 -7.83 6.90
C LEU A 369 -38.46 -8.26 5.64
N LEU A 370 -37.74 -8.72 4.61
CA LEU A 370 -38.31 -9.21 3.37
C LEU A 370 -39.26 -10.39 3.61
N SER A 371 -38.87 -11.33 4.47
CA SER A 371 -39.72 -12.48 4.80
C SER A 371 -41.00 -12.05 5.51
N ALA A 372 -40.93 -11.05 6.39
CA ALA A 372 -42.11 -10.48 7.04
C ALA A 372 -43.02 -9.73 6.06
N LEU A 373 -42.45 -8.90 5.17
CA LEU A 373 -43.19 -8.18 4.14
C LEU A 373 -43.85 -9.13 3.15
N GLN A 374 -43.20 -10.24 2.78
CA GLN A 374 -43.78 -11.26 1.91
C GLN A 374 -45.02 -11.90 2.53
N ASN A 375 -45.01 -12.11 3.85
CA ASN A 375 -46.17 -12.65 4.57
C ASN A 375 -47.32 -11.62 4.67
N TRP A 376 -47.01 -10.32 4.74
CA TRP A 376 -48.02 -9.27 4.92
C TRP A 376 -48.61 -8.73 3.61
N LEU A 377 -47.76 -8.48 2.60
CA LEU A 377 -48.12 -7.80 1.35
C LEU A 377 -48.16 -8.75 0.14
N GLY A 378 -47.77 -10.01 0.32
CA GLY A 378 -47.54 -10.95 -0.77
C GLY A 378 -46.17 -10.77 -1.46
N ARG A 379 -45.74 -11.81 -2.17
CA ARG A 379 -44.37 -11.92 -2.72
C ARG A 379 -43.98 -10.79 -3.68
N TRP A 380 -44.88 -10.44 -4.61
CA TRP A 380 -44.61 -9.44 -5.64
C TRP A 380 -44.45 -8.04 -5.06
N ARG A 381 -45.38 -7.60 -4.20
CA ARG A 381 -45.33 -6.26 -3.58
C ARG A 381 -44.11 -6.10 -2.68
N ALA A 382 -43.74 -7.14 -1.92
CA ALA A 382 -42.54 -7.13 -1.10
C ALA A 382 -41.25 -7.00 -1.93
N PHE A 383 -41.19 -7.67 -3.10
CA PHE A 383 -40.06 -7.54 -4.01
C PHE A 383 -39.98 -6.15 -4.66
N VAL A 384 -41.10 -5.58 -5.09
CA VAL A 384 -41.15 -4.21 -5.62
C VAL A 384 -40.68 -3.20 -4.56
N LEU A 385 -41.14 -3.33 -3.32
CA LEU A 385 -40.73 -2.43 -2.24
C LEU A 385 -39.24 -2.55 -1.92
N LEU A 386 -38.68 -3.77 -1.94
CA LEU A 386 -37.24 -3.98 -1.83
C LEU A 386 -36.48 -3.32 -2.98
N ALA A 387 -36.91 -3.55 -4.23
CA ALA A 387 -36.28 -2.98 -5.41
C ALA A 387 -36.28 -1.44 -5.37
N VAL A 388 -37.41 -0.83 -5.00
CA VAL A 388 -37.54 0.62 -4.79
C VAL A 388 -36.62 1.09 -3.67
N SER A 389 -36.56 0.38 -2.53
CA SER A 389 -35.69 0.75 -1.41
C SER A 389 -34.21 0.70 -1.79
N MET A 390 -33.79 -0.33 -2.54
CA MET A 390 -32.42 -0.44 -3.05
C MET A 390 -32.13 0.65 -4.11
N ALA A 391 -33.09 0.97 -4.98
CA ALA A 391 -32.97 2.06 -5.95
C ALA A 391 -32.83 3.43 -5.26
N LEU A 392 -33.59 3.70 -4.20
CA LEU A 392 -33.47 4.92 -3.39
C LEU A 392 -32.11 5.00 -2.68
N ALA A 393 -31.62 3.87 -2.17
CA ALA A 393 -30.28 3.77 -1.58
C ALA A 393 -29.19 4.15 -2.60
N THR A 394 -29.32 3.72 -3.85
CA THR A 394 -28.42 4.13 -4.93
C THR A 394 -28.58 5.61 -5.29
N GLY A 395 -29.81 6.10 -5.49
CA GLY A 395 -30.09 7.45 -6.01
C GLY A 395 -29.50 8.59 -5.18
N HIS A 396 -29.52 8.47 -3.84
CA HIS A 396 -28.92 9.50 -2.98
C HIS A 396 -27.39 9.59 -3.16
N SER A 397 -26.73 8.45 -3.41
CA SER A 397 -25.30 8.40 -3.69
C SER A 397 -24.95 8.91 -5.09
N THR A 398 -25.84 8.73 -6.08
CA THR A 398 -25.65 9.18 -7.46
C THR A 398 -25.81 10.70 -7.61
N VAL A 399 -26.73 11.34 -6.88
CA VAL A 399 -26.96 12.79 -6.97
C VAL A 399 -25.76 13.61 -6.49
N GLY A 400 -25.19 13.29 -5.32
CA GLY A 400 -24.00 14.01 -4.81
C GLY A 400 -22.76 13.83 -5.70
N ARG A 401 -22.74 12.72 -6.42
CA ARG A 401 -21.74 12.33 -7.39
C ARG A 401 -21.88 13.11 -8.69
N VAL A 402 -23.06 13.15 -9.30
CA VAL A 402 -23.34 13.95 -10.50
C VAL A 402 -23.05 15.44 -10.25
N ALA A 403 -23.36 15.94 -9.06
CA ALA A 403 -22.99 17.30 -8.65
C ALA A 403 -21.47 17.53 -8.49
N ALA A 404 -20.67 16.48 -8.28
CA ALA A 404 -19.21 16.55 -8.30
C ALA A 404 -18.68 16.60 -9.74
N ILE A 405 -19.20 15.75 -10.63
CA ILE A 405 -18.88 15.75 -12.06
C ILE A 405 -19.14 17.12 -12.67
N HIS A 406 -20.32 17.70 -12.45
CA HIS A 406 -20.65 19.03 -12.99
C HIS A 406 -19.74 20.14 -12.47
N ARG A 407 -19.22 20.03 -11.25
CA ARG A 407 -18.22 20.96 -10.72
C ARG A 407 -16.85 20.76 -11.36
N ALA A 408 -16.47 19.53 -11.70
CA ALA A 408 -15.21 19.21 -12.36
C ALA A 408 -15.22 19.55 -13.86
N ALA A 409 -16.34 19.32 -14.56
CA ALA A 409 -16.49 19.60 -15.99
C ALA A 409 -16.27 21.08 -16.36
N GLY A 410 -16.48 22.01 -15.43
CA GLY A 410 -16.19 23.43 -15.62
C GLY A 410 -14.72 23.82 -15.54
N SER A 411 -13.80 22.90 -15.22
CA SER A 411 -12.39 23.21 -14.93
C SER A 411 -11.38 22.95 -16.07
N GLY A 412 -11.83 22.39 -17.20
CA GLY A 412 -10.96 22.08 -18.35
C GLY A 412 -10.00 20.91 -18.10
N GLU A 413 -9.18 20.56 -19.10
CA GLU A 413 -8.14 19.54 -18.94
C GLU A 413 -7.10 20.00 -17.89
N PRO A 414 -6.75 19.17 -16.90
CA PRO A 414 -5.74 19.55 -15.91
C PRO A 414 -4.40 19.87 -16.56
N PRO A 415 -3.74 20.99 -16.19
CA PRO A 415 -2.54 21.47 -16.87
C PRO A 415 -1.37 20.48 -16.78
N VAL A 416 -1.34 19.62 -15.75
CA VAL A 416 -0.30 18.61 -15.58
C VAL A 416 -0.26 17.61 -16.74
N VAL A 417 -1.43 17.19 -17.26
CA VAL A 417 -1.52 16.20 -18.34
C VAL A 417 -0.99 16.79 -19.64
N SER A 418 -1.42 18.01 -19.97
CA SER A 418 -0.98 18.71 -21.17
C SER A 418 0.50 19.09 -21.11
N LEU A 419 1.01 19.53 -19.95
CA LEU A 419 2.42 19.85 -19.73
C LEU A 419 3.31 18.63 -19.93
N VAL A 420 2.96 17.51 -19.30
CA VAL A 420 3.70 16.25 -19.40
C VAL A 420 3.66 15.67 -20.81
N THR A 421 2.51 15.75 -21.47
CA THR A 421 2.37 15.30 -22.86
C THR A 421 3.25 16.11 -23.80
N PHE A 422 3.26 17.44 -23.65
CA PHE A 422 4.15 18.32 -24.39
C PHE A 422 5.62 17.98 -24.15
N LEU A 423 6.02 17.82 -22.89
CA LEU A 423 7.42 17.55 -22.55
C LEU A 423 7.88 16.20 -23.10
N ARG A 424 7.05 15.15 -23.00
CA ARG A 424 7.33 13.83 -23.57
C ARG A 424 7.51 13.88 -25.10
N GLN A 425 6.70 14.67 -25.80
CA GLN A 425 6.87 14.87 -27.24
C GLN A 425 8.18 15.60 -27.57
N HIS A 426 8.61 16.50 -26.69
CA HIS A 426 9.82 17.31 -26.88
C HIS A 426 11.12 16.56 -26.54
N THR A 427 11.11 15.70 -25.52
CA THR A 427 12.29 14.95 -25.07
C THR A 427 12.37 13.53 -25.65
N GLY A 428 11.30 13.05 -26.28
CA GLY A 428 11.22 11.69 -26.81
C GLY A 428 11.40 10.65 -25.71
N HIS A 429 12.30 9.69 -25.94
CA HIS A 429 12.59 8.59 -25.01
C HIS A 429 13.76 8.88 -24.05
N ALA A 430 14.32 10.09 -24.06
CA ALA A 430 15.42 10.44 -23.18
C ALA A 430 14.96 10.44 -21.70
N PRO A 431 15.72 9.81 -20.78
CA PRO A 431 15.43 9.87 -19.35
C PRO A 431 15.45 11.33 -18.89
N THR A 432 14.29 11.82 -18.48
CA THR A 432 14.07 13.24 -18.18
C THR A 432 13.46 13.38 -16.80
N THR A 433 14.04 14.23 -15.96
CA THR A 433 13.45 14.62 -14.67
C THR A 433 12.92 16.05 -14.77
N LEU A 434 11.62 16.21 -14.52
CA LEU A 434 10.96 17.50 -14.36
C LEU A 434 10.79 17.79 -12.87
N LEU A 435 11.35 18.90 -12.40
CA LEU A 435 11.01 19.39 -11.07
C LEU A 435 9.69 20.13 -11.10
N MET A 436 8.77 19.74 -10.24
CA MET A 436 7.52 20.43 -10.02
C MET A 436 7.55 21.02 -8.62
N ALA A 437 7.32 22.33 -8.52
CA ALA A 437 7.04 22.94 -7.24
C ALA A 437 5.74 22.35 -6.67
N PRO A 438 5.63 22.08 -5.36
CA PRO A 438 4.49 21.38 -4.77
C PRO A 438 3.17 22.06 -5.15
N GLY A 439 2.20 21.23 -5.54
CA GLY A 439 0.91 21.69 -5.99
C GLY A 439 -0.25 20.87 -5.44
N SER A 440 -1.44 21.27 -5.84
CA SER A 440 -2.72 20.72 -5.38
C SER A 440 -3.02 19.35 -5.99
N ALA A 441 -4.17 18.77 -5.65
CA ALA A 441 -4.60 17.46 -6.15
C ALA A 441 -4.56 17.33 -7.69
N ASP A 442 -4.77 18.43 -8.42
CA ASP A 442 -4.74 18.52 -9.88
C ASP A 442 -3.37 18.86 -10.48
N LEU A 443 -2.37 19.18 -9.65
CA LEU A 443 -1.01 19.52 -10.05
C LEU A 443 -0.02 18.96 -9.02
N ASN A 444 0.31 17.68 -9.13
CA ASN A 444 1.25 17.01 -8.24
C ASN A 444 2.23 16.10 -9.01
N GLU A 445 3.37 15.82 -8.39
CA GLU A 445 4.48 15.07 -8.94
C GLU A 445 4.15 13.60 -9.21
N HIS A 446 3.23 13.00 -8.45
CA HIS A 446 2.85 11.61 -8.60
C HIS A 446 2.03 11.41 -9.88
N THR A 447 1.03 12.27 -10.08
CA THR A 447 0.22 12.32 -11.31
C THR A 447 1.09 12.64 -12.52
N GLY A 448 1.97 13.64 -12.41
CA GLY A 448 2.89 14.01 -13.48
C GLY A 448 3.82 12.85 -13.89
N THR A 449 4.39 12.14 -12.90
CA THR A 449 5.23 10.96 -13.15
C THR A 449 4.45 9.86 -13.86
N TYR A 450 3.23 9.58 -13.41
CA TYR A 450 2.42 8.52 -14.00
C TYR A 450 2.13 8.78 -15.48
N TYR A 451 1.61 9.97 -15.82
CA TYR A 451 1.37 10.32 -17.22
C TYR A 451 2.66 10.41 -18.05
N GLY A 452 3.78 10.81 -17.44
CA GLY A 452 5.09 10.91 -18.09
C GLY A 452 5.69 9.56 -18.44
N ARG A 453 5.24 8.50 -17.75
CA ARG A 453 5.69 7.12 -17.95
C ARG A 453 4.80 6.29 -18.87
N LEU A 454 3.59 6.75 -19.20
CA LEU A 454 2.70 5.96 -20.06
C LEU A 454 3.36 5.62 -21.41
N ASN A 455 3.08 4.41 -21.90
CA ASN A 455 3.53 3.89 -23.21
C ASN A 455 5.07 3.90 -23.36
N GLY A 456 5.78 3.43 -22.34
CA GLY A 456 7.26 3.37 -22.36
C GLY A 456 7.96 4.71 -22.14
N GLY A 457 7.21 5.76 -21.75
CA GLY A 457 7.78 7.06 -21.40
C GLY A 457 8.80 7.00 -20.26
N GLN A 458 9.79 7.89 -20.33
CA GLN A 458 10.90 8.03 -19.38
C GLN A 458 10.92 9.42 -18.73
N LEU A 459 9.75 10.06 -18.57
CA LEU A 459 9.63 11.33 -17.88
C LEU A 459 9.20 11.10 -16.44
N LEU A 460 10.05 11.51 -15.49
CA LEU A 460 9.77 11.48 -14.06
C LEU A 460 9.53 12.90 -13.56
N VAL A 461 8.49 13.08 -12.74
CA VAL A 461 8.21 14.35 -12.09
C VAL A 461 8.55 14.22 -10.61
N ARG A 462 9.27 15.21 -10.07
CA ARG A 462 9.79 15.17 -8.70
C ARG A 462 9.53 16.49 -8.00
N SER A 463 9.38 16.43 -6.68
CA SER A 463 9.19 17.62 -5.86
C SER A 463 10.49 17.97 -5.14
N LEU A 464 10.96 19.20 -5.34
CA LEU A 464 12.11 19.75 -4.63
C LEU A 464 12.01 21.28 -4.57
N GLY A 465 12.24 21.85 -3.39
CA GLY A 465 12.21 23.31 -3.20
C GLY A 465 11.55 23.81 -1.93
N ASP A 466 11.02 22.89 -1.12
CA ASP A 466 10.23 23.22 0.08
C ASP A 466 11.07 23.80 1.21
N SER A 467 12.37 23.53 1.18
CA SER A 467 13.37 24.10 2.07
C SER A 467 14.22 25.13 1.33
N PRO A 468 14.52 26.29 1.95
CA PRO A 468 15.47 27.27 1.40
C PRO A 468 16.85 26.67 1.08
N ALA A 469 17.26 25.64 1.83
CA ALA A 469 18.53 24.94 1.62
C ALA A 469 18.62 24.26 0.25
N HIS A 470 17.47 23.87 -0.34
CA HIS A 470 17.44 23.19 -1.64
C HIS A 470 17.49 24.16 -2.82
N HIS A 471 17.22 25.46 -2.61
CA HIS A 471 17.10 26.41 -3.73
C HIS A 471 18.39 26.60 -4.52
N PRO A 472 19.59 26.75 -3.91
CA PRO A 472 20.83 26.85 -4.67
C PRO A 472 21.07 25.59 -5.52
N LEU A 473 20.73 24.42 -4.97
CA LEU A 473 20.90 23.15 -5.65
C LEU A 473 20.00 23.05 -6.90
N VAL A 474 18.71 23.39 -6.76
CA VAL A 474 17.76 23.44 -7.89
C VAL A 474 18.27 24.39 -8.98
N LEU A 475 18.69 25.61 -8.61
CA LEU A 475 19.16 26.59 -9.58
C LEU A 475 20.46 26.16 -10.28
N ASN A 476 21.30 25.36 -9.63
CA ASN A 476 22.58 24.91 -10.18
C ASN A 476 22.48 23.66 -11.05
N GLN A 477 21.51 22.78 -10.80
CA GLN A 477 21.45 21.45 -11.41
C GLN A 477 20.15 21.12 -12.16
N ALA A 478 19.03 21.77 -11.88
CA ALA A 478 17.77 21.42 -12.56
C ALA A 478 17.81 21.82 -14.04
N GLU A 479 17.37 20.93 -14.92
CA GLU A 479 17.26 21.19 -16.36
C GLU A 479 15.84 21.65 -16.74
N TRP A 480 14.81 21.03 -16.15
CA TRP A 480 13.40 21.36 -16.38
C TRP A 480 12.68 21.67 -15.07
N VAL A 481 11.92 22.76 -15.05
CA VAL A 481 11.13 23.15 -13.88
C VAL A 481 9.73 23.61 -14.28
N ALA A 482 8.71 23.06 -13.64
CA ALA A 482 7.33 23.51 -13.72
C ALA A 482 6.99 24.38 -12.50
N LEU A 483 6.50 25.59 -12.75
CA LEU A 483 6.15 26.58 -11.73
C LEU A 483 4.72 27.06 -11.94
N ALA A 484 3.89 27.03 -10.90
CA ALA A 484 2.59 27.68 -10.96
C ALA A 484 2.69 29.20 -10.71
N THR A 485 1.71 29.97 -11.17
CA THR A 485 1.55 31.39 -10.80
C THR A 485 0.61 31.52 -9.60
N GLY A 486 0.86 32.52 -8.75
CA GLY A 486 0.09 32.73 -7.51
C GLY A 486 0.45 31.77 -6.38
N ASP A 487 -0.54 31.43 -5.56
CA ASP A 487 -0.36 30.65 -4.33
C ASP A 487 -0.21 29.14 -4.59
N GLN A 488 0.86 28.53 -4.06
CA GLN A 488 1.27 27.14 -4.33
C GLN A 488 1.30 26.25 -3.07
N GLY A 489 0.16 25.66 -2.71
CA GLY A 489 0.12 24.57 -1.73
C GLY A 489 0.34 24.96 -0.26
N HIS A 490 0.91 24.05 0.54
CA HIS A 490 1.10 24.20 1.99
C HIS A 490 2.43 24.91 2.37
N HIS A 491 3.51 24.75 1.59
CA HIS A 491 4.81 25.41 1.82
C HIS A 491 4.95 26.72 1.03
N ARG A 492 3.95 27.59 1.20
CA ARG A 492 3.68 28.75 0.32
C ARG A 492 4.86 29.68 0.14
N GLU A 493 5.60 29.98 1.21
CA GLU A 493 6.63 31.01 1.16
C GLU A 493 7.92 30.54 0.47
N ASN A 494 8.42 29.37 0.82
CA ASN A 494 9.67 28.83 0.26
C ASN A 494 9.52 28.53 -1.23
N VAL A 495 8.37 27.98 -1.62
CA VAL A 495 8.05 27.69 -3.02
C VAL A 495 7.94 28.97 -3.84
N ARG A 496 7.27 30.01 -3.30
CA ARG A 496 7.22 31.34 -3.94
C ARG A 496 8.61 31.94 -4.10
N ARG A 497 9.48 31.83 -3.08
CA ARG A 497 10.88 32.31 -3.14
C ARG A 497 11.67 31.59 -4.24
N LEU A 498 11.58 30.26 -4.34
CA LEU A 498 12.23 29.50 -5.42
C LEU A 498 11.71 29.93 -6.79
N SER A 499 10.39 30.05 -6.92
CA SER A 499 9.71 30.46 -8.15
C SER A 499 10.15 31.87 -8.59
N HIS A 500 10.32 32.80 -7.64
CA HIS A 500 10.84 34.14 -7.92
C HIS A 500 12.31 34.12 -8.37
N ARG A 501 13.14 33.30 -7.71
CA ARG A 501 14.55 33.14 -8.07
C ARG A 501 14.69 32.61 -9.50
N ILE A 502 14.00 31.54 -9.87
CA ILE A 502 14.08 30.95 -11.22
C ILE A 502 13.71 31.99 -12.30
N ARG A 503 12.67 32.81 -12.05
CA ARG A 503 12.26 33.86 -13.00
C ARG A 503 13.30 34.98 -13.18
N LYS A 504 14.16 35.22 -12.19
CA LYS A 504 15.17 36.30 -12.20
C LYS A 504 16.60 35.84 -12.49
N ASP A 505 16.88 34.56 -12.33
CA ASP A 505 18.25 34.01 -12.28
C ASP A 505 18.97 34.00 -13.64
N GLY A 506 18.27 34.20 -14.75
CA GLY A 506 18.86 34.34 -16.09
C GLY A 506 19.30 33.02 -16.73
N ARG A 507 19.56 31.97 -15.94
CA ARG A 507 19.91 30.62 -16.43
C ARG A 507 18.74 29.84 -17.00
N PHE A 508 17.51 30.26 -16.73
CA PHE A 508 16.30 29.60 -17.21
C PHE A 508 15.57 30.48 -18.24
N GLN A 509 14.92 29.82 -19.20
CA GLN A 509 14.02 30.45 -20.16
C GLN A 509 12.65 29.80 -20.10
N ARG A 510 11.59 30.60 -20.21
CA ARG A 510 10.22 30.10 -20.23
C ARG A 510 9.93 29.52 -21.61
N VAL A 511 9.57 28.23 -21.64
CA VAL A 511 9.26 27.51 -22.88
C VAL A 511 7.78 27.66 -23.23
N ARG A 512 6.89 27.42 -22.26
CA ARG A 512 5.44 27.43 -22.49
C ARG A 512 4.67 27.70 -21.19
N GLN A 513 3.41 28.09 -21.33
CA GLN A 513 2.47 28.26 -20.22
C GLN A 513 1.11 27.63 -20.56
N TRP A 514 0.43 27.13 -19.54
CA TRP A 514 -0.94 26.59 -19.62
C TRP A 514 -1.84 27.31 -18.63
N PRO A 515 -3.10 27.62 -19.00
CA PRO A 515 -4.06 28.15 -18.05
C PRO A 515 -4.35 27.14 -16.95
N TRP A 516 -4.62 27.64 -15.75
CA TRP A 516 -4.98 26.86 -14.58
C TRP A 516 -6.12 27.57 -13.81
N SER A 517 -6.53 26.99 -12.68
CA SER A 517 -7.69 27.43 -11.92
C SER A 517 -7.56 28.85 -11.36
N ARG A 518 -8.65 29.62 -11.43
CA ARG A 518 -8.80 30.99 -10.89
C ARG A 518 -7.83 32.01 -11.53
N GLY A 519 -7.67 31.96 -12.86
CA GLY A 519 -6.82 32.91 -13.60
C GLY A 519 -5.32 32.72 -13.38
N ARG A 520 -4.93 31.60 -12.75
CA ARG A 520 -3.54 31.19 -12.59
C ARG A 520 -3.09 30.43 -13.84
N SER A 521 -1.81 30.13 -13.91
CA SER A 521 -1.17 29.41 -14.99
C SER A 521 -0.03 28.54 -14.46
N VAL A 522 0.28 27.48 -15.19
CA VAL A 522 1.50 26.68 -14.97
C VAL A 522 2.49 27.03 -16.07
N GLU A 523 3.70 27.39 -15.69
CA GLU A 523 4.79 27.77 -16.58
C GLU A 523 5.85 26.65 -16.58
N LEU A 524 6.29 26.25 -17.78
CA LEU A 524 7.42 25.35 -17.97
C LEU A 524 8.67 26.16 -18.30
N TRP A 525 9.72 25.91 -17.54
CA TRP A 525 11.02 26.55 -17.67
C TRP A 525 12.08 25.50 -18.01
N GLN A 526 12.97 25.87 -18.92
CA GLN A 526 14.11 25.05 -19.32
C GLN A 526 15.39 25.84 -19.02
N ARG A 527 16.42 25.15 -18.54
CA ARG A 527 17.76 25.72 -18.47
C ARG A 527 18.25 26.07 -19.87
N ARG A 528 18.85 27.26 -20.02
CA ARG A 528 19.42 27.66 -21.30
C ARG A 528 20.66 26.80 -21.61
N PRO A 529 20.89 26.41 -22.88
CA PRO A 529 22.03 25.56 -23.24
C PRO A 529 23.40 26.14 -22.87
N ASP A 530 23.52 27.47 -22.87
CA ASP A 530 24.73 28.25 -22.56
C ASP A 530 24.89 28.57 -21.05
N ALA A 531 23.88 28.26 -20.23
CA ALA A 531 23.94 28.55 -18.80
C ALA A 531 24.93 27.62 -18.08
N ALA A 532 25.76 28.19 -17.22
CA ALA A 532 26.70 27.43 -16.40
C ALA A 532 25.98 26.38 -15.52
N ARG A 533 26.51 25.16 -15.54
CA ARG A 533 26.09 24.06 -14.67
C ARG A 533 26.97 23.99 -13.43
N GLY A 534 26.38 23.67 -12.28
CA GLY A 534 27.13 23.37 -11.07
C GLY A 534 28.01 22.12 -11.22
N THR A 535 28.81 21.81 -10.20
CA THR A 535 29.60 20.57 -10.16
C THR A 535 28.68 19.35 -10.32
N PRO A 536 29.00 18.41 -11.24
CA PRO A 536 28.21 17.19 -11.41
C PRO A 536 28.16 16.36 -10.13
N PHE A 537 27.00 15.81 -9.83
CA PHE A 537 26.80 15.02 -8.61
C PHE A 537 27.71 13.79 -8.53
N VAL A 538 28.12 13.21 -9.67
CA VAL A 538 29.10 12.10 -9.72
C VAL A 538 30.37 12.42 -8.93
N ARG A 539 30.92 13.64 -9.06
CA ARG A 539 32.14 14.04 -8.34
C ARG A 539 31.85 14.29 -6.85
N GLN A 540 30.71 14.91 -6.56
CA GLN A 540 30.30 15.18 -5.18
C GLN A 540 30.03 13.88 -4.42
N PHE A 541 29.44 12.88 -5.08
CA PHE A 541 29.17 11.56 -4.50
C PHE A 541 30.45 10.88 -4.03
N VAL A 542 31.54 10.92 -4.81
CA VAL A 542 32.82 10.32 -4.42
C VAL A 542 33.33 10.95 -3.11
N VAL A 543 33.30 12.28 -3.02
CA VAL A 543 33.72 13.02 -1.81
C VAL A 543 32.81 12.67 -0.62
N LEU A 544 31.49 12.64 -0.82
CA LEU A 544 30.52 12.28 0.22
C LEU A 544 30.73 10.83 0.70
N ALA A 545 31.00 9.89 -0.22
CA ALA A 545 31.24 8.49 0.10
C ALA A 545 32.54 8.32 0.92
N GLN A 546 33.63 9.01 0.55
CA GLN A 546 34.84 9.06 1.37
C GLN A 546 34.59 9.63 2.77
N GLY A 547 33.63 10.56 2.88
CA GLY A 547 33.17 11.12 4.15
C GLY A 547 32.75 10.06 5.16
N LEU A 548 32.24 8.90 4.71
CA LEU A 548 31.84 7.77 5.58
C LEU A 548 33.00 7.21 6.43
N ALA A 549 34.25 7.50 6.05
CA ALA A 549 35.44 7.20 6.85
C ALA A 549 35.56 8.04 8.14
N HIS A 550 34.67 9.02 8.34
CA HIS A 550 34.60 9.88 9.53
C HIS A 550 33.39 9.55 10.42
N GLY A 551 32.80 8.37 10.25
CA GLY A 551 31.75 7.88 11.14
C GLY A 551 30.41 8.61 10.99
N PRO A 552 29.65 8.76 12.08
CA PRO A 552 28.29 9.33 12.07
C PRO A 552 28.18 10.71 11.42
N GLN A 553 29.18 11.59 11.59
CA GLN A 553 29.18 12.91 10.95
C GLN A 553 29.27 12.83 9.43
N GLY A 554 30.09 11.90 8.93
CA GLY A 554 30.18 11.61 7.50
C GLY A 554 28.88 11.04 6.94
N LEU A 555 28.27 10.11 7.68
CA LEU A 555 26.98 9.52 7.33
C LEU A 555 25.85 10.56 7.32
N ALA A 556 25.79 11.45 8.31
CA ALA A 556 24.79 12.51 8.37
C ALA A 556 24.84 13.42 7.14
N ARG A 557 26.04 13.92 6.80
CA ARG A 557 26.26 14.72 5.58
C ARG A 557 25.94 13.95 4.31
N PHE A 558 26.30 12.67 4.24
CA PHE A 558 25.95 11.82 3.10
C PHE A 558 24.42 11.77 2.94
N MET A 559 23.69 11.39 3.99
CA MET A 559 22.23 11.25 3.96
C MET A 559 21.49 12.58 3.66
N GLU A 560 21.99 13.70 4.19
CA GLU A 560 21.44 15.03 3.93
C GLU A 560 21.49 15.40 2.43
N GLN A 561 22.56 15.02 1.73
CA GLN A 561 22.76 15.36 0.33
C GLN A 561 22.13 14.35 -0.64
N ILE A 562 22.12 13.05 -0.33
CA ILE A 562 21.60 12.01 -1.23
C ILE A 562 20.14 12.27 -1.63
N GLY A 563 19.27 12.57 -0.66
CA GLY A 563 17.83 12.73 -0.90
C GLY A 563 17.48 13.81 -1.94
N PRO A 564 17.94 15.07 -1.78
CA PRO A 564 17.74 16.13 -2.75
C PRO A 564 18.29 15.80 -4.15
N HIS A 565 19.46 15.15 -4.25
CA HIS A 565 20.02 14.75 -5.53
C HIS A 565 19.20 13.65 -6.23
N HIS A 566 18.60 12.73 -5.48
CA HIS A 566 17.66 11.73 -6.03
C HIS A 566 16.36 12.36 -6.55
N GLN A 567 15.96 13.51 -6.03
CA GLN A 567 14.84 14.28 -6.61
C GLN A 567 15.24 14.99 -7.90
N LEU A 568 16.49 15.42 -8.05
CA LEU A 568 17.01 16.06 -9.26
C LEU A 568 17.29 15.09 -10.40
N ASP A 569 17.82 13.92 -10.06
CA ASP A 569 18.10 12.83 -10.98
C ASP A 569 17.20 11.64 -10.61
N GLY A 570 15.93 11.71 -11.02
CA GLY A 570 14.94 10.67 -10.70
C GLY A 570 15.26 9.30 -11.30
N HIS A 571 16.14 9.24 -12.30
CA HIS A 571 16.63 8.03 -12.95
C HIS A 571 17.93 7.49 -12.31
N LEU A 572 18.53 8.24 -11.39
CA LEU A 572 19.75 7.87 -10.68
C LEU A 572 20.92 7.55 -11.62
N LEU A 573 21.00 8.25 -12.76
CA LEU A 573 22.02 8.04 -13.81
C LEU A 573 23.45 8.20 -13.28
N TYR A 574 23.63 9.03 -12.25
CA TYR A 574 24.94 9.19 -11.61
C TYR A 574 25.51 7.86 -11.08
N GLN A 575 24.66 6.91 -10.65
CA GLN A 575 25.13 5.67 -10.03
C GLN A 575 25.93 4.80 -10.99
N GLN A 576 25.48 4.68 -12.25
CA GLN A 576 26.19 3.94 -13.29
C GLN A 576 27.55 4.59 -13.61
N GLN A 577 27.59 5.92 -13.63
CA GLN A 577 28.80 6.69 -13.91
C GLN A 577 29.84 6.54 -12.78
N VAL A 578 29.40 6.63 -11.51
CA VAL A 578 30.26 6.41 -10.35
C VAL A 578 30.79 4.97 -10.33
N GLU A 579 29.95 3.98 -10.60
CA GLU A 579 30.36 2.57 -10.61
C GLU A 579 31.40 2.29 -11.71
N ALA A 580 31.18 2.79 -12.93
CA ALA A 580 32.13 2.67 -14.03
C ALA A 580 33.45 3.40 -13.75
N TRP A 581 33.40 4.57 -13.13
CA TRP A 581 34.60 5.30 -12.69
C TRP A 581 35.37 4.51 -11.63
N ALA A 582 34.69 4.05 -10.57
CA ALA A 582 35.31 3.35 -9.45
C ALA A 582 35.96 2.03 -9.90
N ASN A 583 35.29 1.26 -10.77
CA ASN A 583 35.86 0.02 -11.32
C ASN A 583 37.14 0.28 -12.14
N ARG A 584 37.15 1.32 -12.98
CA ARG A 584 38.37 1.72 -13.71
C ARG A 584 39.49 2.17 -12.77
N ARG A 585 39.15 2.92 -11.72
CA ARG A 585 40.10 3.38 -10.70
C ARG A 585 40.73 2.20 -9.97
N LEU A 586 39.95 1.19 -9.61
CA LEU A 586 40.45 -0.03 -8.95
C LEU A 586 41.27 -0.94 -9.86
N ALA A 587 40.99 -0.97 -11.16
CA ALA A 587 41.80 -1.69 -12.12
C ALA A 587 43.24 -1.14 -12.21
N GLN A 588 43.40 0.17 -12.01
CA GLN A 588 44.70 0.85 -12.00
C GLN A 588 45.35 0.86 -10.61
N HIS A 589 44.54 1.04 -9.57
CA HIS A 589 44.97 1.15 -8.18
C HIS A 589 44.06 0.29 -7.28
N PRO A 590 44.40 -0.99 -7.05
CA PRO A 590 43.52 -1.95 -6.37
C PRO A 590 43.11 -1.59 -4.93
N GLN A 591 43.86 -0.69 -4.28
CA GLN A 591 43.64 -0.23 -2.91
C GLN A 591 43.12 1.22 -2.85
N ALA A 592 42.64 1.77 -3.98
CA ALA A 592 42.14 3.15 -4.03
C ALA A 592 40.87 3.31 -3.17
N THR A 593 41.03 3.97 -2.01
CA THR A 593 39.96 4.08 -1.00
C THR A 593 38.79 4.94 -1.47
N ASP A 594 39.02 5.92 -2.35
CA ASP A 594 37.99 6.71 -3.01
C ASP A 594 36.99 5.84 -3.79
N ALA A 595 37.51 4.89 -4.57
CA ALA A 595 36.72 3.96 -5.35
C ALA A 595 36.03 2.91 -4.46
N LEU A 596 36.74 2.37 -3.46
CA LEU A 596 36.18 1.39 -2.53
C LEU A 596 35.01 1.96 -1.72
N TRP A 597 35.16 3.17 -1.15
CA TRP A 597 34.09 3.86 -0.43
C TRP A 597 32.91 4.18 -1.35
N SER A 598 33.18 4.62 -2.58
CA SER A 598 32.13 4.90 -3.56
C SER A 598 31.32 3.65 -3.90
N LEU A 599 31.97 2.51 -4.11
CA LEU A 599 31.29 1.24 -4.39
C LEU A 599 30.52 0.74 -3.17
N ALA A 600 31.11 0.76 -1.98
CA ALA A 600 30.41 0.40 -0.75
C ALA A 600 29.14 1.24 -0.54
N ALA A 601 29.26 2.58 -0.65
CA ALA A 601 28.14 3.50 -0.52
C ALA A 601 27.04 3.25 -1.58
N LEU A 602 27.42 3.02 -2.85
CA LEU A 602 26.46 2.67 -3.91
C LEU A 602 25.71 1.38 -3.61
N LYS A 603 26.41 0.33 -3.17
CA LYS A 603 25.78 -0.97 -2.87
C LYS A 603 24.86 -0.87 -1.66
N ILE A 604 25.22 -0.08 -0.64
CA ILE A 604 24.33 0.24 0.48
C ILE A 604 23.07 0.96 -0.01
N LEU A 605 23.19 2.00 -0.85
CA LEU A 605 22.04 2.72 -1.41
C LEU A 605 21.13 1.85 -2.26
N ARG A 606 21.69 0.86 -2.97
CA ARG A 606 20.94 -0.13 -3.76
C ARG A 606 20.40 -1.30 -2.94
N GLN A 607 20.63 -1.29 -1.62
CA GLN A 607 20.26 -2.38 -0.70
C GLN A 607 20.84 -3.74 -1.14
N ASP A 608 22.06 -3.72 -1.67
CA ASP A 608 22.84 -4.90 -2.05
C ASP A 608 23.81 -5.26 -0.93
N ALA A 609 23.28 -5.91 0.11
CA ALA A 609 24.06 -6.23 1.31
C ALA A 609 25.28 -7.10 1.02
N GLY A 610 25.16 -8.08 0.11
CA GLY A 610 26.27 -8.96 -0.28
C GLY A 610 27.41 -8.20 -0.96
N ALA A 611 27.10 -7.33 -1.92
CA ALA A 611 28.14 -6.52 -2.55
C ALA A 611 28.68 -5.43 -1.61
N ALA A 612 27.85 -4.85 -0.75
CA ALA A 612 28.29 -3.89 0.26
C ALA A 612 29.28 -4.53 1.25
N ASP A 613 28.97 -5.74 1.76
CA ASP A 613 29.86 -6.55 2.59
C ASP A 613 31.21 -6.78 1.90
N HIS A 614 31.21 -7.17 0.63
CA HIS A 614 32.44 -7.34 -0.15
C HIS A 614 33.31 -6.08 -0.20
N TRP A 615 32.73 -4.93 -0.53
CA TRP A 615 33.49 -3.67 -0.64
C TRP A 615 33.96 -3.14 0.71
N LEU A 616 33.16 -3.32 1.77
CA LEU A 616 33.53 -2.94 3.13
C LEU A 616 34.65 -3.83 3.68
N ALA A 617 34.61 -5.14 3.43
CA ALA A 617 35.71 -6.05 3.80
C ALA A 617 37.04 -5.65 3.13
N ARG A 618 37.00 -5.18 1.88
CA ARG A 618 38.19 -4.63 1.21
C ARG A 618 38.67 -3.32 1.83
N LEU A 619 37.75 -2.47 2.28
CA LEU A 619 38.11 -1.23 3.01
C LEU A 619 38.77 -1.55 4.35
N GLU A 620 38.27 -2.53 5.10
CA GLU A 620 38.88 -2.99 6.35
C GLU A 620 40.33 -3.43 6.14
N ALA A 621 40.60 -4.20 5.09
CA ALA A 621 41.95 -4.65 4.77
C ALA A 621 42.92 -3.50 4.41
N VAL A 622 42.40 -2.42 3.81
CA VAL A 622 43.20 -1.25 3.42
C VAL A 622 43.33 -0.23 4.55
N LEU A 623 42.35 -0.18 5.47
CA LEU A 623 42.25 0.78 6.57
C LEU A 623 42.06 0.05 7.92
N PRO A 624 43.01 -0.78 8.37
CA PRO A 624 42.83 -1.65 9.53
C PRO A 624 42.62 -0.90 10.86
N ASP A 625 43.15 0.33 10.97
CA ASP A 625 43.00 1.15 12.18
C ASP A 625 41.70 1.98 12.18
N ASN A 626 41.01 2.06 11.04
CA ASN A 626 39.76 2.79 10.91
C ASN A 626 38.58 1.87 11.29
N PRO A 627 37.82 2.21 12.36
CA PRO A 627 36.71 1.37 12.82
C PRO A 627 35.46 1.44 11.92
N TRP A 628 35.37 2.42 11.02
CA TRP A 628 34.14 2.70 10.29
C TRP A 628 33.81 1.67 9.20
N PRO A 629 34.73 1.18 8.36
CA PRO A 629 34.48 0.04 7.49
C PRO A 629 33.84 -1.14 8.24
N THR A 630 34.44 -1.55 9.36
CA THR A 630 33.93 -2.63 10.24
C THR A 630 32.54 -2.33 10.79
N THR A 631 32.33 -1.11 11.29
CA THR A 631 31.04 -0.69 11.86
C THR A 631 29.94 -0.78 10.80
N TRP A 632 30.20 -0.26 9.60
CA TRP A 632 29.24 -0.30 8.50
C TRP A 632 29.02 -1.73 7.98
N ARG A 633 30.07 -2.55 7.91
CA ARG A 633 29.97 -3.96 7.50
C ARG A 633 29.12 -4.77 8.46
N ALA A 634 29.39 -4.65 9.76
CA ALA A 634 28.60 -5.29 10.80
C ALA A 634 27.13 -4.83 10.75
N ALA A 635 26.88 -3.53 10.55
CA ALA A 635 25.52 -3.00 10.40
C ALA A 635 24.81 -3.56 9.15
N VAL A 636 25.49 -3.61 7.99
CA VAL A 636 24.95 -4.19 6.74
C VAL A 636 24.60 -5.67 6.93
N LEU A 637 25.49 -6.46 7.54
CA LEU A 637 25.26 -7.88 7.81
C LEU A 637 24.08 -8.09 8.78
N LEU A 638 23.97 -7.25 9.81
CA LEU A 638 22.85 -7.31 10.74
C LEU A 638 21.52 -7.00 10.04
N ILE A 639 21.51 -5.98 9.17
CA ILE A 639 20.35 -5.60 8.36
C ILE A 639 19.93 -6.73 7.40
N ASP A 640 20.89 -7.47 6.86
CA ASP A 640 20.71 -8.63 5.97
C ASP A 640 20.31 -9.93 6.70
N TRP A 641 19.98 -9.85 8.00
CA TRP A 641 19.64 -10.99 8.86
C TRP A 641 20.78 -12.01 9.03
N LYS A 642 22.03 -11.53 9.08
CA LYS A 642 23.23 -12.34 9.38
C LYS A 642 23.86 -11.92 10.72
N PRO A 643 23.15 -12.09 11.85
CA PRO A 643 23.62 -11.58 13.15
C PRO A 643 24.92 -12.25 13.62
N TRP A 644 25.14 -13.53 13.31
CA TRP A 644 26.38 -14.25 13.63
C TRP A 644 27.60 -13.64 12.93
N ALA A 645 27.51 -13.43 11.61
CA ALA A 645 28.59 -12.81 10.83
C ALA A 645 28.82 -11.36 11.27
N ALA A 646 27.77 -10.60 11.54
CA ALA A 646 27.87 -9.22 12.05
C ALA A 646 28.62 -9.16 13.40
N ARG A 647 28.31 -10.08 14.33
CA ARG A 647 29.01 -10.20 15.61
C ARG A 647 30.49 -10.53 15.41
N GLU A 648 30.80 -11.54 14.60
CA GLU A 648 32.18 -11.97 14.33
C GLU A 648 33.03 -10.82 13.78
N VAL A 649 32.51 -10.12 12.77
CA VAL A 649 33.17 -8.95 12.16
C VAL A 649 33.38 -7.85 13.18
N ALA A 650 32.37 -7.51 13.99
CA ALA A 650 32.48 -6.43 14.96
C ALA A 650 33.49 -6.76 16.08
N HIS A 651 33.44 -7.97 16.65
CA HIS A 651 34.28 -8.37 17.78
C HIS A 651 35.75 -8.58 17.38
N ALA A 652 36.03 -8.87 16.11
CA ALA A 652 37.39 -9.05 15.61
C ALA A 652 38.19 -7.75 15.52
N HIS A 653 37.53 -6.58 15.54
CA HIS A 653 38.20 -5.31 15.35
C HIS A 653 38.94 -4.84 16.62
N PRO A 654 40.20 -4.36 16.53
CA PRO A 654 40.99 -3.97 17.70
C PRO A 654 40.32 -2.91 18.59
N ARG A 655 39.60 -1.97 17.97
CA ARG A 655 38.90 -0.87 18.65
C ARG A 655 37.47 -1.20 19.09
N PHE A 656 37.08 -2.48 19.11
CA PHE A 656 35.71 -2.90 19.48
C PHE A 656 35.29 -2.39 20.86
N GLN A 657 36.21 -2.36 21.84
CA GLN A 657 35.89 -1.88 23.19
C GLN A 657 35.84 -0.34 23.29
N ASP A 658 36.55 0.35 22.42
CA ASP A 658 36.75 1.80 22.49
C ASP A 658 35.70 2.59 21.70
N GLU A 659 35.22 2.03 20.57
CA GLU A 659 34.30 2.72 19.66
C GLU A 659 32.83 2.43 19.99
N PRO A 660 32.07 3.40 20.53
CA PRO A 660 30.75 3.13 21.11
C PRO A 660 29.73 2.56 20.12
N LEU A 661 29.70 3.07 18.89
CA LEU A 661 28.78 2.58 17.86
C LEU A 661 29.14 1.17 17.39
N LEU A 662 30.42 0.89 17.15
CA LEU A 662 30.89 -0.45 16.78
C LEU A 662 30.55 -1.48 17.86
N LYS A 663 30.81 -1.13 19.13
CA LYS A 663 30.44 -1.96 20.27
C LYS A 663 28.94 -2.25 20.27
N THR A 664 28.12 -1.21 20.17
CA THR A 664 26.66 -1.35 20.21
C THR A 664 26.14 -2.21 19.06
N VAL A 665 26.67 -2.07 17.85
CA VAL A 665 26.29 -2.91 16.71
C VAL A 665 26.68 -4.37 16.95
N GLY A 666 27.89 -4.64 17.47
CA GLY A 666 28.33 -6.00 17.79
C GLY A 666 27.53 -6.66 18.92
N GLU A 667 27.26 -5.94 20.01
CA GLU A 667 26.43 -6.42 21.12
C GLU A 667 24.97 -6.66 20.67
N LEU A 668 24.44 -5.77 19.83
CA LEU A 668 23.11 -5.96 19.23
C LEU A 668 23.09 -7.20 18.33
N ALA A 669 24.14 -7.42 17.54
CA ALA A 669 24.27 -8.61 16.71
C ALA A 669 24.38 -9.89 17.54
N ALA A 670 25.07 -9.86 18.69
CA ALA A 670 25.14 -10.99 19.62
C ALA A 670 23.76 -11.34 20.20
N VAL A 671 23.01 -10.34 20.67
CA VAL A 671 21.64 -10.54 21.17
C VAL A 671 20.72 -11.03 20.05
N ALA A 672 20.82 -10.47 18.85
CA ALA A 672 20.04 -10.91 17.69
C ALA A 672 20.39 -12.33 17.21
N ALA A 673 21.61 -12.80 17.46
CA ALA A 673 22.03 -14.18 17.25
C ALA A 673 21.46 -15.15 18.30
N GLY A 674 20.80 -14.64 19.35
CA GLY A 674 20.19 -15.41 20.44
C GLY A 674 21.02 -15.46 21.72
N ASP A 675 22.15 -14.75 21.77
CA ASP A 675 23.03 -14.73 22.94
C ASP A 675 22.62 -13.62 23.93
N LEU A 676 21.66 -13.95 24.79
CA LEU A 676 21.06 -13.00 25.73
C LEU A 676 22.01 -12.57 26.85
N THR A 677 23.17 -13.21 27.05
CA THR A 677 24.15 -12.79 28.08
C THR A 677 24.79 -11.46 27.74
N HIS A 678 24.69 -11.02 26.48
CA HIS A 678 25.18 -9.72 26.00
C HIS A 678 24.19 -8.56 26.24
N LEU A 679 22.98 -8.81 26.74
CA LEU A 679 22.01 -7.76 27.05
C LEU A 679 22.54 -6.66 27.99
N PRO A 680 23.28 -6.96 29.08
CA PRO A 680 23.85 -5.93 29.94
C PRO A 680 24.90 -5.06 29.21
N ALA A 681 25.72 -5.68 28.35
CA ALA A 681 26.72 -4.96 27.57
C ALA A 681 26.08 -4.04 26.53
N LEU A 682 25.04 -4.53 25.84
CA LEU A 682 24.22 -3.74 24.93
C LEU A 682 23.57 -2.55 25.66
N HIS A 683 22.97 -2.80 26.83
CA HIS A 683 22.35 -1.74 27.63
C HIS A 683 23.35 -0.65 28.04
N ALA A 684 24.59 -1.03 28.36
CA ALA A 684 25.66 -0.10 28.72
C ALA A 684 26.22 0.68 27.52
N SER A 685 26.32 0.06 26.33
CA SER A 685 26.90 0.70 25.14
C SER A 685 25.89 1.59 24.41
N TRP A 686 24.60 1.25 24.46
CA TRP A 686 23.53 1.89 23.69
C TRP A 686 23.42 3.42 23.90
N PRO A 687 23.41 3.97 25.14
CA PRO A 687 23.31 5.42 25.34
C PRO A 687 24.47 6.18 24.72
N ARG A 688 25.70 5.64 24.79
CA ARG A 688 26.90 6.27 24.23
C ARG A 688 26.86 6.29 22.70
N ALA A 689 26.39 5.20 22.08
CA ALA A 689 26.19 5.17 20.63
C ALA A 689 25.11 6.19 20.19
N LEU A 690 24.03 6.33 20.96
CA LEU A 690 23.01 7.35 20.71
C LEU A 690 23.58 8.77 20.83
N GLU A 691 24.36 9.06 21.87
CA GLU A 691 25.04 10.36 22.03
C GLU A 691 25.97 10.65 20.85
N GLN A 692 26.75 9.66 20.41
CA GLN A 692 27.67 9.79 19.27
C GLN A 692 26.93 10.07 17.95
N VAL A 693 25.78 9.42 17.72
CA VAL A 693 24.96 9.64 16.52
C VAL A 693 24.20 10.96 16.60
N ASN A 694 23.60 11.27 17.74
CA ASN A 694 22.83 12.51 17.93
C ASN A 694 23.71 13.76 17.95
N GLY A 695 24.96 13.66 18.43
CA GLY A 695 25.92 14.76 18.34
C GLY A 695 26.41 15.03 16.90
N ALA A 696 26.08 14.16 15.96
CA ALA A 696 26.45 14.26 14.55
C ALA A 696 25.29 14.68 13.62
N LEU A 697 24.05 14.55 14.10
CA LEU A 697 22.81 14.99 13.43
C LEU A 697 22.45 16.41 13.86
#